data_AF-A0A1M7M2Y3-F1
#
_entry.id   AF-A0A1M7M2Y3-F1
#
_cell.length_a   1.000
_cell.length_b   1.000
_cell.length_c   1.000
_cell.angle_alpha   90.00
_cell.angle_beta   90.00
_cell.angle_gamma   90.00
#
_symmetry.space_group_name_H-M   'P 1'
#
loop_
_entity.id
_entity.type
_entity.pdbx_description
1 polymer ?
#
loop_
_entity_poly.entity_id
_entity_poly.type
_entity_poly.pdbx_seq_one_letter_code
_entity_poly.pdbx_strand_id
1 'polypeptide(L)'
;MMNKTTQKLPKRMILKMMVYIVILVSFTSKMNGQTVTPWITTGDQSKLLQQQATVNFGTNSGSNPSTVTVNAGTTYQTMDGFGYTLTEGSCEVISGMAATQQNQLLNDLYNPVTGLNASVIRISIGASDLSSSSYSYNETSGDVNMNNFSLNGPDLTYLIPIIKKIQLINPNIKILATPWSAPRWMKTNNSWVGGSLQTQYYAAYARYFVKYFTAMQAQGISIWGITPQNEPENPNNEPSMLMNSTEQKNFINTQLGPQMAAAGFGNIKIIAFDHNCDNTAYPIDVLNNSSYVDGAAFHLYLGNISAMSTVRNATNKNVYFTEQYTGSGGSFSGDFGWHMQNVVIGSTNNWAKTVLEWNAANNSSLGPRTPGGCSTCLGAITVNNSTSYTKNVAYYIIGQISKFVKPGALRIASSSTSGTILSVGFKNPDGSIALVIYNSGGSANTIRVVSGSSAFDYSVPASAAVTFNWATGASVPVTGVSVSPTSVSIAAGSATQLTATVAPGNATNKNVTWSSSNSAVATVNATGLVSGISAGTATITVTTADGAKTATSAITVTGSSSSFPGYYNIISRNSNKGLDVADNSTTSGGRIQQYDVTNGGGSNQRWKFVSDGAGNYYIIVKSTGMYLATENNSTADGIKVQQKTFSASNEFKWTVTSLGGGYYKIINLNSGKSLDVENVSTANGANIQVWAYTGGLNQQWQLVQVEASASKKASVEEVNTVSDFSLYINATNDYLKINTPNSGSGEVEIYSATGQRLQKRTVNFVSGSEAEIEISKLPEGLYIVRVNDSKRSYSKKVLKQ
;
A
#
# COMPACT_ATOMS: atom_id res chain seq x y z
N MET A 1 -33.11 -79.30 32.22
CA MET A 1 -33.89 -78.19 32.82
C MET A 1 -33.37 -76.88 32.26
N MET A 2 -34.14 -76.19 31.41
CA MET A 2 -34.30 -74.74 31.44
C MET A 2 -35.25 -74.32 30.31
N ASN A 3 -36.34 -73.66 30.71
CA ASN A 3 -37.48 -73.25 29.90
C ASN A 3 -37.11 -72.16 28.90
N LYS A 4 -37.61 -72.30 27.67
CA LYS A 4 -37.77 -71.19 26.73
C LYS A 4 -38.95 -70.32 27.17
N THR A 5 -38.70 -69.04 27.41
CA THR A 5 -39.75 -68.03 27.57
C THR A 5 -39.59 -66.98 26.48
N THR A 6 -40.40 -67.10 25.44
CA THR A 6 -40.57 -66.08 24.39
C THR A 6 -41.40 -64.91 24.93
N GLN A 7 -40.78 -63.76 25.17
CA GLN A 7 -41.50 -62.50 25.34
C GLN A 7 -41.73 -61.83 23.98
N LYS A 8 -43.00 -61.73 23.57
CA LYS A 8 -43.44 -60.89 22.46
C LYS A 8 -43.41 -59.42 22.89
N LEU A 9 -42.69 -58.58 22.13
CA LEU A 9 -42.77 -57.12 22.28
C LEU A 9 -44.19 -56.62 21.94
N PRO A 10 -44.71 -55.62 22.67
CA PRO A 10 -46.05 -55.11 22.46
C PRO A 10 -46.16 -54.28 21.17
N LYS A 11 -47.23 -54.53 20.40
CA LYS A 11 -47.58 -53.88 19.10
C LYS A 11 -47.65 -52.34 19.12
N ARG A 12 -47.61 -51.69 20.30
CA ARG A 12 -47.59 -50.22 20.42
C ARG A 12 -46.21 -49.59 20.23
N MET A 13 -45.13 -50.36 20.23
CA MET A 13 -43.76 -49.84 20.04
C MET A 13 -43.31 -49.87 18.57
N ILE A 14 -43.90 -50.74 17.74
CA ILE A 14 -43.58 -50.88 16.31
C ILE A 14 -44.18 -49.71 15.49
N LEU A 15 -45.32 -49.16 15.90
CA LEU A 15 -45.95 -48.04 15.19
C LEU A 15 -45.27 -46.68 15.44
N LYS A 16 -44.54 -46.51 16.56
CA LYS A 16 -43.73 -45.30 16.82
C LYS A 16 -42.35 -45.36 16.16
N MET A 17 -41.82 -46.55 15.87
CA MET A 17 -40.54 -46.71 15.16
C MET A 17 -40.69 -46.55 13.64
N MET A 18 -41.84 -46.92 13.05
CA MET A 18 -42.09 -46.70 11.61
C MET A 18 -42.39 -45.23 11.25
N VAL A 19 -42.93 -44.43 12.16
CA VAL A 19 -43.18 -42.99 11.91
C VAL A 19 -41.90 -42.15 12.04
N TYR A 20 -40.90 -42.62 12.79
CA TYR A 20 -39.57 -41.98 12.84
C TYR A 20 -38.64 -42.39 11.69
N ILE A 21 -38.91 -43.51 11.01
CA ILE A 21 -38.11 -43.96 9.85
C ILE A 21 -38.64 -43.39 8.52
N VAL A 22 -39.90 -42.93 8.47
CA VAL A 22 -40.48 -42.29 7.27
C VAL A 22 -40.38 -40.76 7.29
N ILE A 23 -39.99 -40.13 8.41
CA ILE A 23 -39.64 -38.69 8.48
C ILE A 23 -38.11 -38.46 8.42
N LEU A 24 -37.34 -39.51 8.14
CA LEU A 24 -35.88 -39.44 7.90
C LEU A 24 -35.48 -39.60 6.43
N VAL A 25 -36.41 -39.37 5.49
CA VAL A 25 -36.14 -39.36 4.04
C VAL A 25 -36.86 -38.19 3.37
N SER A 26 -36.48 -36.96 3.72
CA SER A 26 -36.61 -35.77 2.83
C SER A 26 -35.98 -34.49 3.41
N PHE A 27 -34.89 -34.61 4.17
CA PHE A 27 -33.86 -33.58 4.12
C PHE A 27 -32.82 -34.01 3.09
N THR A 28 -33.18 -33.91 1.80
CA THR A 28 -32.14 -33.63 0.81
C THR A 28 -31.57 -32.29 1.21
N SER A 29 -30.51 -32.29 2.03
CA SER A 29 -29.59 -31.18 2.05
C SER A 29 -29.28 -30.92 0.59
N LYS A 30 -29.74 -29.79 0.04
CA LYS A 30 -29.16 -29.26 -1.18
C LYS A 30 -27.69 -29.07 -0.82
N MET A 31 -26.86 -30.08 -1.09
CA MET A 31 -25.43 -29.87 -1.18
C MET A 31 -25.32 -28.84 -2.28
N ASN A 32 -25.10 -27.57 -1.92
CA ASN A 32 -24.68 -26.60 -2.91
C ASN A 32 -23.44 -27.21 -3.54
N GLY A 33 -23.58 -27.62 -4.81
CA GLY A 33 -22.48 -28.23 -5.55
C GLY A 33 -21.28 -27.30 -5.48
N GLN A 34 -20.10 -27.88 -5.34
CA GLN A 34 -18.86 -27.12 -5.36
C GLN A 34 -18.85 -26.22 -6.60
N THR A 35 -18.76 -24.92 -6.39
CA THR A 35 -18.78 -23.92 -7.46
C THR A 35 -17.38 -23.65 -7.95
N VAL A 36 -17.28 -23.30 -9.23
CA VAL A 36 -16.04 -22.94 -9.91
C VAL A 36 -16.22 -21.59 -10.57
N THR A 37 -15.29 -20.68 -10.34
CA THR A 37 -15.31 -19.35 -10.96
C THR A 37 -14.24 -19.26 -12.05
N PRO A 38 -14.64 -19.20 -13.34
CA PRO A 38 -13.70 -19.02 -14.44
C PRO A 38 -13.33 -17.55 -14.65
N TRP A 39 -12.08 -17.30 -15.03
CA TRP A 39 -11.58 -16.00 -15.46
C TRP A 39 -10.87 -16.14 -16.80
N ILE A 40 -11.24 -15.31 -17.78
CA ILE A 40 -10.80 -15.48 -19.16
C ILE A 40 -10.07 -14.27 -19.72
N THR A 41 -9.04 -14.54 -20.51
CA THR A 41 -8.41 -13.60 -21.43
C THR A 41 -8.44 -14.23 -22.81
N THR A 42 -8.99 -13.53 -23.80
CA THR A 42 -9.04 -13.98 -25.20
C THR A 42 -7.97 -13.25 -26.02
N GLY A 43 -7.36 -13.94 -26.98
CA GLY A 43 -6.33 -13.36 -27.86
C GLY A 43 -6.83 -12.20 -28.71
N ASP A 44 -8.14 -12.12 -28.96
CA ASP A 44 -8.80 -11.00 -29.66
C ASP A 44 -9.10 -9.79 -28.75
N GLN A 45 -8.74 -9.87 -27.46
CA GLN A 45 -8.94 -8.83 -26.44
C GLN A 45 -10.41 -8.52 -26.11
N SER A 46 -11.38 -9.27 -26.64
CA SER A 46 -12.80 -9.10 -26.29
C SER A 46 -13.08 -9.35 -24.79
N LYS A 47 -12.23 -10.16 -24.14
CA LYS A 47 -12.22 -10.38 -22.70
C LYS A 47 -10.80 -10.32 -22.19
N LEU A 48 -10.56 -9.53 -21.15
CA LEU A 48 -9.25 -9.27 -20.58
C LEU A 48 -9.28 -9.48 -19.07
N LEU A 49 -8.84 -10.67 -18.62
CA LEU A 49 -8.93 -11.14 -17.23
C LEU A 49 -10.33 -10.91 -16.65
N GLN A 50 -11.36 -11.28 -17.40
CA GLN A 50 -12.76 -11.05 -17.06
C GLN A 50 -13.34 -12.27 -16.35
N GLN A 51 -13.96 -12.06 -15.18
CA GLN A 51 -14.72 -13.08 -14.49
C GLN A 51 -15.93 -13.53 -15.33
N GLN A 52 -16.15 -14.84 -15.41
CA GLN A 52 -17.29 -15.43 -16.11
C GLN A 52 -18.32 -15.97 -15.12
N ALA A 53 -19.49 -16.36 -15.65
CA ALA A 53 -20.52 -17.01 -14.85
C ALA A 53 -19.97 -18.26 -14.15
N THR A 54 -20.41 -18.47 -12.91
CA THR A 54 -20.00 -19.61 -12.10
C THR A 54 -20.52 -20.91 -12.71
N VAL A 55 -19.67 -21.94 -12.72
CA VAL A 55 -19.99 -23.30 -13.14
C VAL A 55 -20.11 -24.19 -11.90
N ASN A 56 -20.99 -25.17 -11.92
CA ASN A 56 -21.15 -26.11 -10.81
C ASN A 56 -20.48 -27.44 -11.16
N PHE A 57 -19.75 -28.01 -10.21
CA PHE A 57 -19.38 -29.41 -10.30
C PHE A 57 -20.64 -30.28 -10.25
N GLY A 58 -20.74 -31.20 -11.19
CA GLY A 58 -21.64 -32.34 -11.16
C GLY A 58 -20.87 -33.63 -10.86
N THR A 59 -21.59 -34.74 -10.83
CA THR A 59 -20.98 -36.08 -10.83
C THR A 59 -20.14 -36.26 -12.08
N ASN A 60 -18.96 -36.86 -11.95
CA ASN A 60 -18.16 -37.28 -13.09
C ASN A 60 -18.85 -38.45 -13.80
N SER A 61 -19.75 -38.13 -14.73
CA SER A 61 -20.46 -39.06 -15.60
C SER A 61 -20.40 -38.60 -17.06
N GLY A 62 -20.54 -39.57 -17.98
CA GLY A 62 -20.39 -39.34 -19.43
C GLY A 62 -18.94 -39.34 -19.92
N SER A 63 -18.76 -39.08 -21.22
CA SER A 63 -17.45 -39.04 -21.88
C SER A 63 -17.31 -37.75 -22.70
N ASN A 64 -16.15 -37.10 -22.62
CA ASN A 64 -15.76 -35.98 -23.48
C ASN A 64 -14.36 -36.27 -24.06
N PRO A 65 -14.16 -36.22 -25.39
CA PRO A 65 -12.85 -36.46 -26.00
C PRO A 65 -11.76 -35.47 -25.55
N SER A 66 -12.16 -34.28 -25.10
CA SER A 66 -11.30 -33.23 -24.57
C SER A 66 -11.49 -33.15 -23.04
N THR A 67 -10.71 -33.95 -22.30
CA THR A 67 -10.80 -34.03 -20.83
C THR A 67 -9.50 -33.53 -20.19
N VAL A 68 -9.63 -32.62 -19.22
CA VAL A 68 -8.55 -32.17 -18.34
C VAL A 68 -8.77 -32.79 -16.97
N THR A 69 -7.87 -33.67 -16.54
CA THR A 69 -7.93 -34.32 -15.22
C THR A 69 -6.99 -33.62 -14.25
N VAL A 70 -7.49 -33.28 -13.07
CA VAL A 70 -6.72 -32.68 -11.97
C VAL A 70 -6.64 -33.67 -10.81
N ASN A 71 -5.43 -33.94 -10.35
CA ASN A 71 -5.18 -34.81 -9.20
C ASN A 71 -4.36 -34.06 -8.13
N ALA A 72 -5.07 -33.55 -7.12
CA ALA A 72 -4.46 -32.84 -5.99
C ALA A 72 -3.65 -33.75 -5.04
N GLY A 73 -3.74 -35.08 -5.19
CA GLY A 73 -2.95 -36.05 -4.42
C GLY A 73 -1.53 -36.25 -4.93
N THR A 74 -1.22 -35.81 -6.16
CA THR A 74 0.14 -35.84 -6.73
C THR A 74 0.68 -34.42 -6.81
N THR A 75 1.67 -34.11 -5.98
CA THR A 75 2.27 -32.78 -5.84
C THR A 75 3.71 -32.75 -6.36
N TYR A 76 4.16 -31.57 -6.79
CA TYR A 76 5.50 -31.32 -7.33
C TYR A 76 6.17 -30.19 -6.54
N GLN A 77 6.78 -29.20 -7.21
CA GLN A 77 7.43 -28.08 -6.56
C GLN A 77 6.45 -27.11 -5.88
N THR A 78 6.92 -26.47 -4.81
CA THR A 78 6.27 -25.29 -4.22
C THR A 78 6.58 -24.04 -5.04
N MET A 79 5.56 -23.25 -5.35
CA MET A 79 5.65 -21.99 -6.07
C MET A 79 6.11 -20.86 -5.17
N ASP A 80 7.17 -20.17 -5.59
CA ASP A 80 7.66 -18.98 -4.90
C ASP A 80 6.85 -17.73 -5.25
N GLY A 81 6.41 -17.62 -6.51
CA GLY A 81 5.47 -16.62 -6.99
C GLY A 81 5.70 -16.23 -8.45
N PHE A 82 5.05 -15.17 -8.88
CA PHE A 82 5.00 -14.73 -10.27
C PHE A 82 5.08 -13.21 -10.33
N GLY A 83 5.57 -12.63 -11.42
CA GLY A 83 5.67 -11.18 -11.51
C GLY A 83 6.51 -10.68 -12.67
N TYR A 84 7.32 -9.65 -12.38
CA TYR A 84 8.04 -8.86 -13.37
C TYR A 84 9.44 -8.49 -12.86
N THR A 85 10.31 -8.10 -13.77
CA THR A 85 11.48 -7.28 -13.46
C THR A 85 11.05 -5.82 -13.25
N LEU A 86 11.19 -5.34 -12.02
CA LEU A 86 11.03 -3.95 -11.63
C LEU A 86 12.37 -3.23 -11.83
N THR A 87 12.60 -2.78 -13.07
CA THR A 87 13.82 -2.06 -13.46
C THR A 87 13.85 -0.67 -12.81
N GLU A 88 15.05 -0.08 -12.71
CA GLU A 88 15.19 1.33 -12.31
C GLU A 88 14.36 2.23 -13.24
N GLY A 89 14.39 1.99 -14.55
CA GLY A 89 13.58 2.72 -15.52
C GLY A 89 12.07 2.56 -15.33
N SER A 90 11.59 1.36 -14.95
CA SER A 90 10.20 1.16 -14.53
C SER A 90 9.86 2.08 -13.35
N CYS A 91 10.76 2.16 -12.36
CA CYS A 91 10.54 2.99 -11.19
C CYS A 91 10.59 4.48 -11.50
N GLU A 92 11.46 4.91 -12.42
CA GLU A 92 11.55 6.29 -12.89
C GLU A 92 10.23 6.73 -13.54
N VAL A 93 9.71 5.96 -14.51
CA VAL A 93 8.47 6.33 -15.21
C VAL A 93 7.25 6.29 -14.29
N ILE A 94 7.20 5.32 -13.36
CA ILE A 94 6.15 5.25 -12.33
C ILE A 94 6.27 6.43 -11.36
N SER A 95 7.48 6.90 -11.04
CA SER A 95 7.72 8.05 -10.17
C SER A 95 7.25 9.37 -10.77
N GLY A 96 7.23 9.48 -12.10
CA GLY A 96 6.67 10.63 -12.81
C GLY A 96 5.14 10.74 -12.78
N MET A 97 4.44 9.74 -12.24
CA MET A 97 2.99 9.75 -12.13
C MET A 97 2.48 10.54 -10.92
N ALA A 98 1.27 11.09 -11.03
CA ALA A 98 0.55 11.66 -9.90
C ALA A 98 0.31 10.57 -8.83
N ALA A 99 0.45 10.93 -7.56
CA ALA A 99 0.43 9.97 -6.45
C ALA A 99 -0.79 9.02 -6.45
N THR A 100 -1.98 9.53 -6.81
CA THR A 100 -3.20 8.71 -6.92
C THR A 100 -3.08 7.63 -7.99
N GLN A 101 -2.57 7.97 -9.17
CA GLN A 101 -2.45 7.03 -10.29
C GLN A 101 -1.31 6.04 -10.07
N GLN A 102 -0.21 6.52 -9.49
CA GLN A 102 0.89 5.66 -9.05
C GLN A 102 0.40 4.61 -8.05
N ASN A 103 -0.35 5.03 -7.02
CA ASN A 103 -0.88 4.11 -6.02
C ASN A 103 -1.87 3.11 -6.64
N GLN A 104 -2.71 3.54 -7.59
CA GLN A 104 -3.61 2.64 -8.29
C GLN A 104 -2.84 1.60 -9.12
N LEU A 105 -1.84 2.03 -9.91
CA LEU A 105 -1.00 1.13 -10.70
C LEU A 105 -0.31 0.09 -9.82
N LEU A 106 0.31 0.51 -8.71
CA LEU A 106 1.00 -0.43 -7.79
C LEU A 106 0.00 -1.38 -7.11
N ASN A 107 -1.22 -0.93 -6.80
CA ASN A 107 -2.27 -1.83 -6.31
C ASN A 107 -2.71 -2.84 -7.36
N ASP A 108 -2.90 -2.41 -8.62
CA ASP A 108 -3.28 -3.28 -9.72
C ASP A 108 -2.28 -4.43 -9.87
N LEU A 109 -0.98 -4.15 -9.83
CA LEU A 109 0.07 -5.16 -10.00
C LEU A 109 0.26 -6.02 -8.74
N TYR A 110 0.46 -5.40 -7.57
CA TYR A 110 1.07 -6.08 -6.43
C TYR A 110 0.09 -6.43 -5.30
N ASN A 111 -1.13 -5.89 -5.28
CA ASN A 111 -2.06 -6.14 -4.18
C ASN A 111 -2.54 -7.61 -4.18
N PRO A 112 -2.35 -8.35 -3.08
CA PRO A 112 -2.67 -9.78 -3.01
C PRO A 112 -4.17 -10.11 -3.02
N VAL A 113 -5.00 -9.11 -2.69
CA VAL A 113 -6.46 -9.22 -2.53
C VAL A 113 -7.18 -8.69 -3.76
N THR A 114 -6.90 -7.44 -4.14
CA THR A 114 -7.65 -6.74 -5.20
C THR A 114 -6.92 -6.78 -6.55
N GLY A 115 -5.59 -6.81 -6.54
CA GLY A 115 -4.74 -6.75 -7.73
C GLY A 115 -4.43 -8.12 -8.34
N LEU A 116 -3.33 -8.18 -9.09
CA LEU A 116 -2.80 -9.40 -9.69
C LEU A 116 -2.03 -10.25 -8.70
N ASN A 117 -1.62 -9.75 -7.53
CA ASN A 117 -0.73 -10.47 -6.62
C ASN A 117 0.60 -10.87 -7.31
N ALA A 118 1.18 -9.99 -8.12
CA ALA A 118 2.58 -10.12 -8.51
C ALA A 118 3.40 -10.15 -7.20
N SER A 119 3.94 -11.33 -6.90
CA SER A 119 4.44 -11.69 -5.56
C SER A 119 5.96 -11.85 -5.53
N VAL A 120 6.59 -11.77 -6.69
CA VAL A 120 8.03 -11.75 -6.88
C VAL A 120 8.36 -10.58 -7.81
N ILE A 121 9.34 -9.77 -7.43
CA ILE A 121 9.97 -8.79 -8.31
C ILE A 121 11.43 -9.17 -8.53
N ARG A 122 11.91 -9.05 -9.76
CA ARG A 122 13.34 -9.07 -10.08
C ARG A 122 13.84 -7.63 -10.19
N ILE A 123 15.01 -7.32 -9.65
CA ILE A 123 15.62 -5.99 -9.69
C ILE A 123 17.09 -6.08 -10.09
N SER A 124 17.64 -4.96 -10.55
CA SER A 124 19.06 -4.85 -10.84
C SER A 124 19.90 -4.51 -9.61
N ILE A 125 21.10 -5.07 -9.53
CA ILE A 125 22.17 -4.58 -8.66
C ILE A 125 23.06 -3.68 -9.51
N GLY A 126 22.84 -2.36 -9.41
CA GLY A 126 23.35 -1.37 -10.35
C GLY A 126 22.40 -1.17 -11.53
N ALA A 127 22.92 -0.62 -12.64
CA ALA A 127 22.12 -0.43 -13.84
C ALA A 127 21.74 -1.76 -14.52
N SER A 128 20.61 -1.72 -15.20
CA SER A 128 20.20 -2.65 -16.26
C SER A 128 20.23 -1.94 -17.60
N ASP A 129 19.92 -2.66 -18.67
CA ASP A 129 19.70 -2.07 -19.99
C ASP A 129 18.42 -1.22 -20.09
N LEU A 130 17.51 -1.41 -19.14
CA LEU A 130 16.30 -0.59 -18.95
C LEU A 130 16.48 0.39 -17.78
N SER A 131 17.68 0.94 -17.65
CA SER A 131 18.00 2.08 -16.81
C SER A 131 18.24 3.32 -17.66
N SER A 132 18.10 4.51 -17.09
CA SER A 132 18.38 5.78 -17.81
C SER A 132 19.86 5.98 -18.15
N SER A 133 20.76 5.32 -17.41
CA SER A 133 22.20 5.33 -17.67
C SER A 133 22.87 4.10 -17.05
N SER A 134 24.08 3.79 -17.53
CA SER A 134 24.92 2.73 -16.97
C SER A 134 25.64 3.23 -15.71
N TYR A 135 25.49 2.51 -14.60
CA TYR A 135 26.15 2.82 -13.34
C TYR A 135 26.37 1.56 -12.49
N SER A 136 27.30 1.66 -11.54
CA SER A 136 27.50 0.69 -10.46
C SER A 136 27.57 1.46 -9.13
N TYR A 137 27.47 0.76 -8.00
CA TYR A 137 27.55 1.40 -6.69
C TYR A 137 28.98 1.71 -6.24
N ASN A 138 30.01 1.35 -7.03
CA ASN A 138 31.41 1.67 -6.71
C ASN A 138 32.31 1.70 -7.95
N GLU A 139 32.36 2.86 -8.62
CA GLU A 139 33.26 3.09 -9.76
C GLU A 139 34.66 3.64 -9.36
N THR A 140 34.99 3.70 -8.07
CA THR A 140 36.32 4.14 -7.62
C THR A 140 37.36 3.05 -7.88
N SER A 141 38.19 3.25 -8.92
CA SER A 141 39.22 2.29 -9.33
C SER A 141 40.15 1.90 -8.18
N GLY A 142 40.36 0.59 -8.00
CA GLY A 142 41.24 0.04 -6.95
C GLY A 142 40.64 0.01 -5.54
N ASP A 143 39.39 0.44 -5.35
CA ASP A 143 38.70 0.34 -4.05
C ASP A 143 38.24 -1.09 -3.76
N VAL A 144 39.21 -2.00 -3.60
CA VAL A 144 38.94 -3.41 -3.30
C VAL A 144 38.14 -3.58 -2.01
N ASN A 145 38.28 -2.67 -1.05
CA ASN A 145 37.63 -2.73 0.27
C ASN A 145 36.18 -2.22 0.28
N MET A 146 35.66 -1.71 -0.84
CA MET A 146 34.32 -1.14 -0.93
C MET A 146 34.08 0.01 0.04
N ASN A 147 35.09 0.87 0.23
CA ASN A 147 35.01 2.05 1.10
C ASN A 147 34.10 3.14 0.50
N ASN A 148 34.04 3.22 -0.83
CA ASN A 148 33.24 4.20 -1.57
C ASN A 148 31.93 3.61 -2.12
N PHE A 149 31.54 2.41 -1.66
CA PHE A 149 30.25 1.82 -2.04
C PHE A 149 29.10 2.74 -1.62
N SER A 150 28.20 3.05 -2.55
CA SER A 150 27.02 3.87 -2.27
C SER A 150 25.84 3.54 -3.18
N LEU A 151 24.64 3.45 -2.60
CA LEU A 151 23.38 3.41 -3.34
C LEU A 151 22.95 4.79 -3.84
N ASN A 152 23.72 5.85 -3.56
CA ASN A 152 23.39 7.20 -3.98
C ASN A 152 23.29 7.30 -5.51
N GLY A 153 22.15 7.80 -5.99
CA GLY A 153 21.84 7.84 -7.41
C GLY A 153 20.40 7.40 -7.71
N PRO A 154 20.17 6.79 -8.90
CA PRO A 154 18.84 6.40 -9.36
C PRO A 154 18.07 5.49 -8.41
N ASP A 155 18.74 4.57 -7.70
CA ASP A 155 18.07 3.64 -6.81
C ASP A 155 17.46 4.29 -5.57
N LEU A 156 18.20 5.18 -4.89
CA LEU A 156 17.63 5.95 -3.77
C LEU A 156 16.54 6.93 -4.24
N THR A 157 16.60 7.36 -5.51
CA THR A 157 15.66 8.32 -6.09
C THR A 157 14.35 7.64 -6.54
N TYR A 158 14.44 6.47 -7.16
CA TYR A 158 13.32 5.82 -7.84
C TYR A 158 13.04 4.41 -7.34
N LEU A 159 14.02 3.50 -7.41
CA LEU A 159 13.81 2.07 -7.12
C LEU A 159 13.35 1.83 -5.68
N ILE A 160 14.10 2.33 -4.70
CA ILE A 160 13.86 2.11 -3.27
C ILE A 160 12.53 2.71 -2.81
N PRO A 161 12.16 3.97 -3.17
CA PRO A 161 10.83 4.50 -2.88
C PRO A 161 9.67 3.67 -3.44
N ILE A 162 9.80 3.14 -4.66
CA ILE A 162 8.77 2.29 -5.27
C ILE A 162 8.71 0.93 -4.56
N ILE A 163 9.84 0.28 -4.28
CA ILE A 163 9.85 -0.98 -3.50
C ILE A 163 9.17 -0.79 -2.14
N LYS A 164 9.45 0.31 -1.42
CA LYS A 164 8.81 0.59 -0.13
C LYS A 164 7.28 0.70 -0.26
N LYS A 165 6.78 1.33 -1.33
CA LYS A 165 5.33 1.38 -1.62
C LYS A 165 4.76 -0.01 -1.94
N ILE A 166 5.50 -0.83 -2.69
CA ILE A 166 5.12 -2.22 -2.96
C ILE A 166 5.07 -3.03 -1.65
N GLN A 167 6.03 -2.88 -0.75
CA GLN A 167 6.05 -3.58 0.55
C GLN A 167 4.87 -3.18 1.46
N LEU A 168 4.38 -1.94 1.37
CA LEU A 168 3.16 -1.52 2.08
C LEU A 168 1.90 -2.20 1.52
N ILE A 169 1.89 -2.53 0.22
CA ILE A 169 0.77 -3.20 -0.47
C ILE A 169 0.86 -4.72 -0.30
N ASN A 170 2.08 -5.26 -0.39
CA ASN A 170 2.40 -6.68 -0.30
C ASN A 170 3.65 -6.86 0.57
N PRO A 171 3.48 -7.00 1.90
CA PRO A 171 4.61 -7.13 2.82
C PRO A 171 5.41 -8.42 2.65
N ASN A 172 4.87 -9.41 1.91
CA ASN A 172 5.50 -10.69 1.64
C ASN A 172 6.14 -10.76 0.24
N ILE A 173 6.30 -9.61 -0.45
CA ILE A 173 6.94 -9.56 -1.77
C ILE A 173 8.37 -10.14 -1.69
N LYS A 174 8.68 -11.07 -2.60
CA LYS A 174 10.04 -11.60 -2.74
C LYS A 174 10.82 -10.77 -3.74
N ILE A 175 12.09 -10.52 -3.44
CA ILE A 175 12.97 -9.71 -4.29
C ILE A 175 14.15 -10.57 -4.75
N LEU A 176 14.23 -10.82 -6.05
CA LEU A 176 15.38 -11.42 -6.72
C LEU A 176 16.28 -10.29 -7.26
N ALA A 177 17.53 -10.19 -6.84
CA ALA A 177 18.43 -9.13 -7.29
C ALA A 177 19.58 -9.67 -8.15
N THR A 178 19.79 -9.06 -9.31
CA THR A 178 20.78 -9.54 -10.29
C THR A 178 21.63 -8.38 -10.80
N PRO A 179 22.97 -8.46 -10.82
CA PRO A 179 23.79 -7.48 -11.53
C PRO A 179 23.84 -7.79 -13.02
N TRP A 180 23.83 -6.75 -13.86
CA TRP A 180 24.15 -6.87 -15.28
C TRP A 180 25.65 -6.78 -15.53
N SER A 181 26.41 -6.18 -14.61
CA SER A 181 27.87 -6.13 -14.67
C SER A 181 28.45 -5.85 -13.29
N ALA A 182 29.69 -6.28 -13.07
CA ALA A 182 30.54 -5.72 -12.02
C ALA A 182 30.93 -4.26 -12.32
N PRO A 183 31.42 -3.50 -11.33
CA PRO A 183 32.08 -2.22 -11.59
C PRO A 183 33.18 -2.33 -12.66
N ARG A 184 33.31 -1.32 -13.52
CA ARG A 184 34.15 -1.43 -14.73
C ARG A 184 35.61 -1.76 -14.41
N TRP A 185 36.17 -1.15 -13.37
CA TRP A 185 37.57 -1.37 -12.96
C TRP A 185 37.85 -2.81 -12.50
N MET A 186 36.81 -3.61 -12.22
CA MET A 186 36.96 -5.04 -11.91
C MET A 186 37.01 -5.94 -13.16
N LYS A 187 36.76 -5.40 -14.35
CA LYS A 187 36.59 -6.16 -15.60
C LYS A 187 37.85 -6.13 -16.45
N THR A 188 38.03 -7.15 -17.28
CA THR A 188 39.19 -7.28 -18.20
C THR A 188 39.31 -6.14 -19.21
N ASN A 189 38.22 -5.43 -19.50
CA ASN A 189 38.17 -4.40 -20.53
C ASN A 189 37.81 -2.99 -20.01
N ASN A 190 37.57 -2.82 -18.71
CA ASN A 190 37.16 -1.56 -18.11
C ASN A 190 35.96 -0.87 -18.80
N SER A 191 35.00 -1.67 -19.31
CA SER A 191 33.84 -1.18 -20.09
C SER A 191 32.51 -1.62 -19.49
N TRP A 192 31.42 -0.92 -19.81
CA TRP A 192 30.05 -1.33 -19.47
C TRP A 192 29.60 -2.56 -20.26
N VAL A 193 30.09 -2.71 -21.49
CA VAL A 193 29.72 -3.80 -22.41
C VAL A 193 30.80 -4.88 -22.44
N GLY A 194 30.39 -6.14 -22.34
CA GLY A 194 31.26 -7.31 -22.44
C GLY A 194 32.35 -7.37 -21.38
N GLY A 195 33.47 -8.05 -21.71
CA GLY A 195 34.55 -8.33 -20.76
C GLY A 195 34.14 -9.33 -19.67
N SER A 196 35.09 -9.71 -18.82
CA SER A 196 34.88 -10.69 -17.76
C SER A 196 35.41 -10.18 -16.44
N LEU A 197 34.88 -10.70 -15.33
CA LEU A 197 35.36 -10.39 -13.99
C LEU A 197 36.80 -10.91 -13.81
N GLN A 198 37.75 -10.05 -13.48
CA GLN A 198 39.11 -10.48 -13.23
C GLN A 198 39.19 -11.25 -11.90
N THR A 199 39.89 -12.39 -11.90
CA THR A 199 40.00 -13.29 -10.73
C THR A 199 40.54 -12.60 -9.48
N GLN A 200 41.47 -11.66 -9.64
CA GLN A 200 42.02 -10.86 -8.54
C GLN A 200 40.96 -10.02 -7.79
N TYR A 201 39.82 -9.74 -8.42
CA TYR A 201 38.74 -8.95 -7.84
C TYR A 201 37.56 -9.78 -7.33
N TYR A 202 37.61 -11.11 -7.36
CA TYR A 202 36.52 -11.94 -6.84
C TYR A 202 36.18 -11.59 -5.38
N ALA A 203 37.21 -11.41 -4.53
CA ALA A 203 36.99 -11.05 -3.13
C ALA A 203 36.33 -9.68 -2.97
N ALA A 204 36.72 -8.71 -3.79
CA ALA A 204 36.15 -7.36 -3.81
C ALA A 204 34.70 -7.38 -4.33
N TYR A 205 34.40 -8.15 -5.37
CA TYR A 205 33.06 -8.25 -5.93
C TYR A 205 32.10 -8.98 -4.98
N ALA A 206 32.54 -10.03 -4.28
CA ALA A 206 31.73 -10.62 -3.20
C ALA A 206 31.41 -9.61 -2.09
N ARG A 207 32.38 -8.77 -1.72
CA ARG A 207 32.19 -7.67 -0.76
C ARG A 207 31.21 -6.61 -1.27
N TYR A 208 31.16 -6.35 -2.57
CA TYR A 208 30.16 -5.49 -3.23
C TYR A 208 28.73 -6.00 -3.01
N PHE A 209 28.49 -7.31 -3.17
CA PHE A 209 27.18 -7.92 -2.84
C PHE A 209 26.84 -7.77 -1.34
N VAL A 210 27.79 -8.03 -0.44
CA VAL A 210 27.55 -7.89 1.02
C VAL A 210 27.20 -6.44 1.40
N LYS A 211 27.90 -5.47 0.80
CA LYS A 211 27.59 -4.04 0.98
C LYS A 211 26.20 -3.69 0.43
N TYR A 212 25.83 -4.24 -0.72
CA TYR A 212 24.48 -4.09 -1.27
C TYR A 212 23.41 -4.65 -0.32
N PHE A 213 23.57 -5.86 0.20
CA PHE A 213 22.61 -6.44 1.16
C PHE A 213 22.47 -5.59 2.42
N THR A 214 23.60 -5.15 2.98
CA THR A 214 23.63 -4.27 4.16
C THR A 214 22.90 -2.96 3.88
N ALA A 215 23.15 -2.35 2.72
CA ALA A 215 22.55 -1.08 2.34
C ALA A 215 21.05 -1.21 2.06
N MET A 216 20.60 -2.28 1.39
CA MET A 216 19.18 -2.56 1.17
C MET A 216 18.46 -2.88 2.49
N GLN A 217 19.08 -3.66 3.38
CA GLN A 217 18.54 -3.96 4.71
C GLN A 217 18.39 -2.68 5.56
N ALA A 218 19.34 -1.75 5.48
CA ALA A 218 19.25 -0.44 6.13
C ALA A 218 18.06 0.41 5.60
N GLN A 219 17.57 0.11 4.39
CA GLN A 219 16.36 0.69 3.84
C GLN A 219 15.08 -0.08 4.20
N GLY A 220 15.17 -1.15 5.00
CA GLY A 220 14.04 -2.03 5.32
C GLY A 220 13.69 -3.02 4.20
N ILE A 221 14.59 -3.20 3.22
CA ILE A 221 14.36 -4.08 2.07
C ILE A 221 15.16 -5.37 2.26
N SER A 222 14.46 -6.50 2.29
CA SER A 222 15.07 -7.82 2.39
C SER A 222 15.18 -8.46 1.01
N ILE A 223 16.38 -8.87 0.62
CA ILE A 223 16.62 -9.60 -0.62
C ILE A 223 16.34 -11.09 -0.36
N TRP A 224 15.53 -11.71 -1.21
CA TRP A 224 15.15 -13.12 -1.09
C TRP A 224 16.15 -14.05 -1.79
N GLY A 225 16.66 -13.62 -2.94
CA GLY A 225 17.67 -14.35 -3.69
C GLY A 225 18.45 -13.42 -4.62
N ILE A 226 19.57 -13.92 -5.11
CA ILE A 226 20.38 -13.27 -6.13
C ILE A 226 20.73 -14.24 -7.24
N THR A 227 21.05 -13.70 -8.41
CA THR A 227 21.89 -14.41 -9.40
C THR A 227 23.24 -13.69 -9.47
N PRO A 228 24.37 -14.41 -9.66
CA PRO A 228 25.69 -13.77 -9.69
C PRO A 228 25.91 -12.81 -10.86
N GLN A 229 25.18 -12.99 -11.96
CA GLN A 229 25.31 -12.25 -13.21
C GLN A 229 24.06 -12.49 -14.06
N ASN A 230 23.49 -11.42 -14.64
CA ASN A 230 22.49 -11.49 -15.69
C ASN A 230 23.13 -12.02 -16.98
N GLU A 231 22.53 -13.01 -17.62
CA GLU A 231 22.94 -13.50 -18.95
C GLU A 231 24.46 -13.64 -19.11
N PRO A 232 25.14 -14.46 -18.28
CA PRO A 232 26.59 -14.56 -18.24
C PRO A 232 27.28 -14.99 -19.53
N GLU A 233 26.54 -15.38 -20.58
CA GLU A 233 27.10 -15.70 -21.90
C GLU A 233 26.74 -14.63 -22.96
N ASN A 234 26.08 -13.53 -22.58
CA ASN A 234 25.74 -12.41 -23.45
C ASN A 234 26.74 -11.24 -23.26
N PRO A 235 27.60 -10.92 -24.25
CA PRO A 235 28.55 -9.82 -24.15
C PRO A 235 28.02 -8.46 -24.64
N ASN A 236 26.78 -8.39 -25.12
CA ASN A 236 26.36 -7.29 -26.00
C ASN A 236 25.54 -6.20 -25.31
N ASN A 237 24.84 -6.52 -24.21
CA ASN A 237 23.96 -5.55 -23.57
C ASN A 237 24.77 -4.44 -22.86
N GLU A 238 24.16 -3.28 -22.61
CA GLU A 238 24.78 -2.25 -21.76
C GLU A 238 23.95 -2.04 -20.49
N PRO A 239 24.44 -2.42 -19.29
CA PRO A 239 25.71 -3.12 -19.05
C PRO A 239 25.61 -4.64 -19.30
N SER A 240 26.76 -5.29 -19.50
CA SER A 240 26.89 -6.75 -19.59
C SER A 240 28.26 -7.22 -19.09
N MET A 241 28.36 -8.47 -18.65
CA MET A 241 29.62 -9.09 -18.26
C MET A 241 29.57 -10.60 -18.50
N LEU A 242 30.58 -11.12 -19.20
CA LEU A 242 30.74 -12.56 -19.40
C LEU A 242 31.24 -13.22 -18.12
N MET A 243 30.69 -14.39 -17.80
CA MET A 243 31.13 -15.24 -16.71
C MET A 243 30.85 -16.71 -17.04
N ASN A 244 31.83 -17.49 -17.44
CA ASN A 244 31.60 -18.91 -17.75
C ASN A 244 31.29 -19.74 -16.49
N SER A 245 30.86 -21.00 -16.65
CA SER A 245 30.47 -21.86 -15.51
C SER A 245 31.58 -22.07 -14.49
N THR A 246 32.84 -22.17 -14.95
CA THR A 246 34.00 -22.33 -14.07
C THR A 246 34.26 -21.06 -13.26
N GLU A 247 34.19 -19.89 -13.89
CA GLU A 247 34.31 -18.60 -13.22
C GLU A 247 33.19 -18.39 -12.19
N GLN A 248 31.93 -18.64 -12.56
CA GLN A 248 30.79 -18.48 -11.65
C GLN A 248 30.88 -19.45 -10.47
N LYS A 249 31.20 -20.73 -10.71
CA LYS A 249 31.44 -21.73 -9.67
C LYS A 249 32.57 -21.31 -8.73
N ASN A 250 33.70 -20.88 -9.26
CA ASN A 250 34.86 -20.48 -8.45
C ASN A 250 34.57 -19.22 -7.64
N PHE A 251 33.93 -18.22 -8.24
CA PHE A 251 33.50 -17.01 -7.54
C PHE A 251 32.55 -17.33 -6.39
N ILE A 252 31.54 -18.18 -6.62
CA ILE A 252 30.60 -18.61 -5.59
C ILE A 252 31.30 -19.32 -4.45
N ASN A 253 32.08 -20.37 -4.76
CA ASN A 253 32.64 -21.25 -3.73
C ASN A 253 33.77 -20.60 -2.93
N THR A 254 34.58 -19.76 -3.57
CA THR A 254 35.77 -19.19 -2.91
C THR A 254 35.52 -17.83 -2.28
N GLN A 255 34.52 -17.08 -2.74
CA GLN A 255 34.30 -15.70 -2.29
C GLN A 255 32.85 -15.40 -1.91
N LEU A 256 31.90 -15.47 -2.85
CA LEU A 256 30.54 -14.97 -2.61
C LEU A 256 29.82 -15.72 -1.49
N GLY A 257 29.76 -17.06 -1.57
CA GLY A 257 29.10 -17.89 -0.55
C GLY A 257 29.69 -17.74 0.85
N PRO A 258 31.02 -17.90 1.03
CA PRO A 258 31.68 -17.71 2.32
C PRO A 258 31.50 -16.32 2.91
N GLN A 259 31.65 -15.25 2.11
CA GLN A 259 31.52 -13.87 2.60
C GLN A 259 30.06 -13.53 2.96
N MET A 260 29.08 -14.02 2.19
CA MET A 260 27.66 -13.87 2.53
C MET A 260 27.34 -14.54 3.86
N ALA A 261 27.79 -15.79 4.06
CA ALA A 261 27.57 -16.52 5.30
C ALA A 261 28.22 -15.82 6.50
N ALA A 262 29.49 -15.39 6.36
CA ALA A 262 30.22 -14.69 7.41
C ALA A 262 29.59 -13.33 7.78
N ALA A 263 28.95 -12.66 6.82
CA ALA A 263 28.25 -11.39 7.04
C ALA A 263 26.80 -11.55 7.54
N GLY A 264 26.32 -12.78 7.79
CA GLY A 264 24.95 -13.04 8.27
C GLY A 264 23.88 -13.05 7.17
N PHE A 265 24.27 -13.08 5.89
CA PHE A 265 23.38 -13.13 4.73
C PHE A 265 23.29 -14.52 4.08
N GLY A 266 23.70 -15.58 4.78
CA GLY A 266 23.69 -16.96 4.27
C GLY A 266 22.30 -17.52 3.97
N ASN A 267 21.23 -16.84 4.38
CA ASN A 267 19.83 -17.17 4.06
C ASN A 267 19.37 -16.61 2.71
N ILE A 268 20.09 -15.65 2.11
CA ILE A 268 19.80 -15.17 0.75
C ILE A 268 20.22 -16.25 -0.23
N LYS A 269 19.29 -16.69 -1.07
CA LYS A 269 19.56 -17.76 -2.05
C LYS A 269 20.55 -17.29 -3.11
N ILE A 270 21.53 -18.12 -3.43
CA ILE A 270 22.32 -17.97 -4.66
C ILE A 270 21.70 -18.86 -5.73
N ILE A 271 21.26 -18.24 -6.83
CA ILE A 271 20.65 -18.90 -7.98
C ILE A 271 21.62 -18.75 -9.17
N ALA A 272 22.13 -19.86 -9.68
CA ALA A 272 23.14 -19.88 -10.73
C ALA A 272 22.56 -19.61 -12.13
N PHE A 273 23.46 -19.43 -13.11
CA PHE A 273 23.17 -19.30 -14.54
C PHE A 273 22.43 -18.02 -14.94
N ASP A 274 21.10 -17.96 -14.87
CA ASP A 274 20.29 -16.78 -15.25
C ASP A 274 20.44 -16.41 -16.73
N HIS A 275 20.31 -17.44 -17.59
CA HIS A 275 20.41 -17.29 -19.04
C HIS A 275 19.55 -18.34 -19.78
N ASN A 276 19.74 -18.48 -21.08
CA ASN A 276 18.80 -19.15 -21.97
C ASN A 276 18.71 -20.68 -21.80
N CYS A 277 17.56 -21.24 -22.20
CA CYS A 277 17.28 -22.67 -22.17
C CYS A 277 18.00 -23.48 -23.27
N ASP A 278 19.00 -22.92 -23.95
CA ASP A 278 19.81 -23.56 -24.98
C ASP A 278 21.09 -24.20 -24.43
N ASN A 279 21.53 -23.82 -23.22
CA ASN A 279 22.70 -24.40 -22.56
C ASN A 279 22.36 -25.01 -21.19
N THR A 280 22.24 -26.33 -21.12
CA THR A 280 22.04 -27.05 -19.85
C THR A 280 23.35 -27.40 -19.15
N ALA A 281 24.49 -27.43 -19.87
CA ALA A 281 25.77 -27.85 -19.30
C ALA A 281 26.30 -26.85 -18.28
N TYR A 282 26.13 -25.55 -18.54
CA TYR A 282 26.54 -24.48 -17.63
C TYR A 282 25.91 -24.65 -16.23
N PRO A 283 24.57 -24.62 -16.07
CA PRO A 283 23.97 -24.73 -14.75
C PRO A 283 24.25 -26.09 -14.10
N ILE A 284 24.32 -27.18 -14.85
CA ILE A 284 24.65 -28.51 -14.29
C ILE A 284 26.04 -28.52 -13.63
N ASP A 285 27.05 -27.92 -14.27
CA ASP A 285 28.40 -27.81 -13.69
C ASP A 285 28.39 -27.04 -12.36
N VAL A 286 27.77 -25.86 -12.33
CA VAL A 286 27.74 -25.03 -11.11
C VAL A 286 26.93 -25.71 -10.00
N LEU A 287 25.76 -26.27 -10.32
CA LEU A 287 24.85 -26.87 -9.35
C LEU A 287 25.43 -28.11 -8.67
N ASN A 288 26.11 -28.97 -9.42
CA ASN A 288 26.72 -30.20 -8.88
C ASN A 288 28.00 -29.93 -8.08
N ASN A 289 28.66 -28.79 -8.31
CA ASN A 289 29.96 -28.48 -7.73
C ASN A 289 29.95 -27.28 -6.77
N SER A 290 28.78 -26.85 -6.29
CA SER A 290 28.66 -25.81 -5.26
C SER A 290 27.60 -26.16 -4.22
N SER A 291 27.97 -26.06 -2.94
CA SER A 291 27.03 -26.23 -1.82
C SER A 291 26.23 -24.97 -1.50
N TYR A 292 26.62 -23.81 -2.03
CA TYR A 292 25.98 -22.53 -1.73
C TYR A 292 24.78 -22.22 -2.64
N VAL A 293 24.66 -22.92 -3.77
CA VAL A 293 23.60 -22.66 -4.77
C VAL A 293 22.34 -23.45 -4.46
N ASP A 294 21.20 -22.74 -4.46
CA ASP A 294 19.86 -23.30 -4.25
C ASP A 294 19.28 -23.90 -5.55
N GLY A 295 19.62 -23.31 -6.70
CA GLY A 295 19.08 -23.68 -8.00
C GLY A 295 19.64 -22.86 -9.14
N ALA A 296 19.07 -23.01 -10.33
CA ALA A 296 19.45 -22.25 -11.53
C ALA A 296 18.27 -21.46 -12.11
N ALA A 297 18.57 -20.27 -12.61
CA ALA A 297 17.62 -19.39 -13.27
C ALA A 297 17.72 -19.52 -14.80
N PHE A 298 16.58 -19.37 -15.48
CA PHE A 298 16.44 -19.56 -16.92
C PHE A 298 15.62 -18.44 -17.58
N HIS A 299 16.08 -18.06 -18.76
CA HIS A 299 15.41 -17.22 -19.75
C HIS A 299 14.99 -18.09 -20.94
N LEU A 300 14.13 -17.59 -21.83
CA LEU A 300 13.71 -18.31 -23.03
C LEU A 300 13.79 -17.45 -24.29
N TYR A 301 14.89 -16.73 -24.47
CA TYR A 301 15.21 -16.09 -25.75
C TYR A 301 15.72 -17.11 -26.76
N LEU A 302 16.39 -18.16 -26.28
CA LEU A 302 16.89 -19.29 -27.06
C LEU A 302 16.61 -20.63 -26.36
N GLY A 303 16.59 -21.70 -27.14
CA GLY A 303 16.46 -23.07 -26.64
C GLY A 303 15.03 -23.54 -26.42
N ASN A 304 14.87 -24.53 -25.54
CA ASN A 304 13.58 -25.19 -25.29
C ASN A 304 13.31 -25.29 -23.79
N ILE A 305 12.09 -24.92 -23.36
CA ILE A 305 11.72 -24.85 -21.95
C ILE A 305 11.93 -26.17 -21.15
N SER A 306 11.98 -27.32 -21.84
CA SER A 306 12.31 -28.61 -21.21
C SER A 306 13.72 -28.70 -20.64
N ALA A 307 14.63 -27.81 -21.03
CA ALA A 307 15.96 -27.67 -20.44
C ALA A 307 15.91 -27.56 -18.90
N MET A 308 14.90 -26.88 -18.35
CA MET A 308 14.71 -26.75 -16.92
C MET A 308 14.49 -28.13 -16.25
N SER A 309 13.70 -29.01 -16.85
CA SER A 309 13.52 -30.39 -16.38
C SER A 309 14.80 -31.21 -16.49
N THR A 310 15.56 -31.06 -17.58
CA THR A 310 16.87 -31.71 -17.75
C THR A 310 17.81 -31.36 -16.60
N VAL A 311 17.93 -30.08 -16.27
CA VAL A 311 18.79 -29.60 -15.17
C VAL A 311 18.25 -30.02 -13.81
N ARG A 312 16.94 -29.92 -13.57
CA ARG A 312 16.29 -30.36 -12.33
C ARG A 312 16.52 -31.85 -12.07
N ASN A 313 16.43 -32.69 -13.10
CA ASN A 313 16.61 -34.13 -13.00
C ASN A 313 18.08 -34.51 -12.81
N ALA A 314 19.01 -33.80 -13.47
CA ALA A 314 20.44 -34.07 -13.37
C ALA A 314 21.06 -33.67 -12.02
N THR A 315 20.50 -32.66 -11.34
CA THR A 315 21.12 -32.03 -10.16
C THR A 315 20.31 -32.19 -8.88
N ASN A 316 19.04 -32.56 -9.01
CA ASN A 316 18.03 -32.51 -7.95
C ASN A 316 17.79 -31.13 -7.31
N LYS A 317 18.33 -30.04 -7.88
CA LYS A 317 18.22 -28.66 -7.35
C LYS A 317 17.12 -27.86 -8.02
N ASN A 318 16.71 -26.76 -7.38
CA ASN A 318 15.61 -25.94 -7.86
C ASN A 318 15.89 -25.30 -9.23
N VAL A 319 14.83 -24.97 -9.96
CA VAL A 319 14.90 -24.19 -11.19
C VAL A 319 13.89 -23.04 -11.15
N TYR A 320 14.27 -21.91 -11.75
CA TYR A 320 13.56 -20.64 -11.68
C TYR A 320 13.43 -20.05 -13.08
N PHE A 321 12.25 -19.59 -13.48
CA PHE A 321 12.10 -18.80 -14.70
C PHE A 321 12.09 -17.32 -14.31
N THR A 322 13.04 -16.56 -14.83
CA THR A 322 13.40 -15.24 -14.28
C THR A 322 13.24 -14.10 -15.26
N GLU A 323 13.10 -14.38 -16.56
CA GLU A 323 13.00 -13.33 -17.57
C GLU A 323 12.51 -13.86 -18.93
N GLN A 324 11.58 -13.10 -19.52
CA GLN A 324 11.21 -13.10 -20.93
C GLN A 324 10.47 -11.79 -21.24
N TYR A 325 10.70 -11.15 -22.39
CA TYR A 325 10.02 -9.91 -22.76
C TYR A 325 8.87 -10.15 -23.75
N THR A 326 7.87 -9.28 -23.72
CA THR A 326 6.85 -9.15 -24.78
C THR A 326 7.22 -8.01 -25.71
N GLY A 327 7.13 -8.20 -27.03
CA GLY A 327 7.62 -7.23 -28.01
C GLY A 327 6.58 -6.18 -28.42
N SER A 328 7.01 -4.93 -28.63
CA SER A 328 6.14 -3.85 -29.14
C SER A 328 5.67 -4.05 -30.59
N GLY A 329 6.38 -4.87 -31.37
CA GLY A 329 6.00 -5.26 -32.73
C GLY A 329 5.16 -6.53 -32.82
N GLY A 330 4.88 -7.19 -31.68
CA GLY A 330 4.07 -8.40 -31.62
C GLY A 330 2.57 -8.13 -31.72
N SER A 331 1.79 -9.21 -31.90
CA SER A 331 0.33 -9.14 -31.78
C SER A 331 -0.08 -9.65 -30.41
N PHE A 332 -1.11 -9.05 -29.81
CA PHE A 332 -1.61 -9.50 -28.51
C PHE A 332 -1.89 -11.01 -28.48
N SER A 333 -2.62 -11.54 -29.47
CA SER A 333 -2.95 -12.97 -29.54
C SER A 333 -1.71 -13.86 -29.65
N GLY A 334 -0.74 -13.48 -30.48
CA GLY A 334 0.50 -14.22 -30.66
C GLY A 334 1.37 -14.25 -29.40
N ASP A 335 1.63 -13.07 -28.82
CA ASP A 335 2.44 -12.93 -27.62
C ASP A 335 1.75 -13.60 -26.42
N PHE A 336 0.46 -13.30 -26.21
CA PHE A 336 -0.33 -13.93 -25.16
C PHE A 336 -0.29 -15.46 -25.28
N GLY A 337 -0.53 -15.98 -26.48
CA GLY A 337 -0.53 -17.41 -26.73
C GLY A 337 0.83 -18.05 -26.47
N TRP A 338 1.90 -17.52 -27.06
CA TRP A 338 3.23 -18.09 -26.91
C TRP A 338 3.70 -18.08 -25.45
N HIS A 339 3.45 -16.99 -24.72
CA HIS A 339 3.82 -16.88 -23.31
C HIS A 339 2.97 -17.78 -22.42
N MET A 340 1.65 -17.90 -22.65
CA MET A 340 0.84 -18.85 -21.89
C MET A 340 1.32 -20.29 -22.06
N GLN A 341 1.72 -20.67 -23.29
CA GLN A 341 2.21 -22.02 -23.59
C GLN A 341 3.59 -22.30 -23.00
N ASN A 342 4.56 -21.40 -23.23
CA ASN A 342 5.97 -21.67 -22.96
C ASN A 342 6.44 -21.08 -21.63
N VAL A 343 6.00 -19.86 -21.31
CA VAL A 343 6.44 -19.12 -20.12
C VAL A 343 5.61 -19.50 -18.91
N VAL A 344 4.28 -19.43 -18.97
CA VAL A 344 3.41 -19.72 -17.81
C VAL A 344 3.25 -21.22 -17.60
N ILE A 345 2.59 -21.92 -18.53
CA ILE A 345 2.30 -23.36 -18.38
C ILE A 345 3.58 -24.19 -18.58
N GLY A 346 4.39 -23.83 -19.59
CA GLY A 346 5.61 -24.54 -19.96
C GLY A 346 6.62 -24.57 -18.83
N SER A 347 7.03 -23.41 -18.31
CA SER A 347 8.05 -23.36 -17.24
C SER A 347 7.57 -24.05 -15.95
N THR A 348 6.32 -23.85 -15.55
CA THR A 348 5.78 -24.46 -14.32
C THR A 348 5.63 -25.97 -14.43
N ASN A 349 5.27 -26.50 -15.60
CA ASN A 349 5.31 -27.93 -15.87
C ASN A 349 6.75 -28.49 -15.98
N ASN A 350 7.74 -27.62 -16.19
CA ASN A 350 9.17 -27.92 -16.16
C ASN A 350 9.86 -27.43 -14.87
N TRP A 351 9.16 -27.58 -13.73
CA TRP A 351 9.68 -27.39 -12.37
C TRP A 351 10.00 -25.96 -11.94
N ALA A 352 9.72 -24.94 -12.76
CA ALA A 352 9.96 -23.56 -12.38
C ALA A 352 9.22 -23.21 -11.07
N LYS A 353 9.91 -22.53 -10.17
CA LYS A 353 9.33 -22.02 -8.90
C LYS A 353 8.91 -20.55 -9.00
N THR A 354 9.47 -19.83 -9.96
CA THR A 354 9.08 -18.47 -10.34
C THR A 354 8.73 -18.43 -11.82
N VAL A 355 7.87 -17.49 -12.22
CA VAL A 355 7.70 -17.08 -13.62
C VAL A 355 7.63 -15.57 -13.68
N LEU A 356 8.64 -14.96 -14.28
CA LEU A 356 8.74 -13.51 -14.39
C LEU A 356 8.76 -13.11 -15.86
N GLU A 357 7.87 -12.19 -16.21
CA GLU A 357 8.01 -11.39 -17.43
C GLU A 357 9.08 -10.32 -17.19
N TRP A 358 9.55 -9.69 -18.26
CA TRP A 358 10.62 -8.71 -18.17
C TRP A 358 10.17 -7.39 -17.55
N ASN A 359 10.01 -6.35 -18.34
CA ASN A 359 9.85 -5.01 -17.80
C ASN A 359 8.47 -4.77 -17.16
N ALA A 360 8.42 -4.28 -15.93
CA ALA A 360 7.16 -3.93 -15.28
C ALA A 360 6.47 -2.72 -15.93
N ALA A 361 7.23 -1.66 -16.25
CA ALA A 361 6.70 -0.45 -16.85
C ALA A 361 7.71 0.28 -17.75
N ASN A 362 7.24 0.84 -18.86
CA ASN A 362 7.99 1.82 -19.65
C ASN A 362 7.12 3.02 -20.03
N ASN A 363 7.75 4.08 -20.53
CA ASN A 363 7.02 5.19 -21.16
C ASN A 363 6.55 4.81 -22.57
N SER A 364 5.74 5.66 -23.22
CA SER A 364 5.22 5.43 -24.58
C SER A 364 6.31 5.33 -25.66
N SER A 365 7.57 5.67 -25.37
CA SER A 365 8.73 5.51 -26.26
C SER A 365 9.59 4.28 -25.93
N LEU A 366 9.06 3.34 -25.12
CA LEU A 366 9.73 2.12 -24.67
C LEU A 366 11.03 2.41 -23.90
N GLY A 367 11.06 3.51 -23.16
CA GLY A 367 12.19 3.92 -22.32
C GLY A 367 11.80 4.06 -20.85
N PRO A 368 12.77 4.45 -20.00
CA PRO A 368 14.16 4.75 -20.34
C PRO A 368 14.97 3.47 -20.62
N ARG A 369 16.11 3.63 -21.30
CA ARG A 369 17.05 2.54 -21.63
C ARG A 369 18.45 3.11 -21.84
N THR A 370 19.45 2.30 -21.58
CA THR A 370 20.87 2.61 -21.85
C THR A 370 21.15 2.55 -23.35
N PRO A 371 22.34 3.01 -23.81
CA PRO A 371 22.78 2.77 -25.19
C PRO A 371 22.78 1.28 -25.53
N GLY A 372 22.15 0.89 -26.64
CA GLY A 372 22.04 -0.51 -27.05
C GLY A 372 21.04 -1.35 -26.25
N GLY A 373 20.44 -0.81 -25.19
CA GLY A 373 19.38 -1.47 -24.44
C GLY A 373 18.11 -1.70 -25.26
N CYS A 374 17.24 -2.60 -24.78
CA CYS A 374 16.14 -3.12 -25.57
C CYS A 374 15.16 -2.02 -26.05
N SER A 375 15.10 -1.80 -27.37
CA SER A 375 14.22 -0.80 -27.99
C SER A 375 12.85 -1.33 -28.40
N THR A 376 12.60 -2.63 -28.23
CA THR A 376 11.36 -3.32 -28.59
C THR A 376 10.66 -3.94 -27.39
N CYS A 377 11.26 -3.88 -26.20
CA CYS A 377 10.70 -4.47 -25.00
C CYS A 377 9.49 -3.67 -24.52
N LEU A 378 8.31 -4.27 -24.62
CA LEU A 378 7.07 -3.74 -24.09
C LEU A 378 6.92 -4.15 -22.62
N GLY A 379 6.66 -3.18 -21.75
CA GLY A 379 6.43 -3.45 -20.34
C GLY A 379 5.02 -3.98 -20.12
N ALA A 380 4.77 -4.59 -18.96
CA ALA A 380 3.40 -4.94 -18.55
C ALA A 380 2.50 -3.70 -18.50
N ILE A 381 3.08 -2.54 -18.18
CA ILE A 381 2.44 -1.24 -18.21
C ILE A 381 3.18 -0.29 -19.16
N THR A 382 2.43 0.49 -19.93
CA THR A 382 2.94 1.72 -20.57
C THR A 382 2.41 2.93 -19.82
N VAL A 383 3.29 3.73 -19.22
CA VAL A 383 2.94 5.01 -18.60
C VAL A 383 2.83 6.05 -19.71
N ASN A 384 1.62 6.54 -19.95
CA ASN A 384 1.36 7.48 -21.04
C ASN A 384 1.68 8.92 -20.64
N ASN A 385 1.35 9.28 -19.39
CA ASN A 385 1.62 10.59 -18.78
C ASN A 385 1.39 10.50 -17.26
N SER A 386 1.43 11.65 -16.57
CA SER A 386 1.28 11.68 -15.11
C SER A 386 -0.09 11.19 -14.61
N THR A 387 -1.12 11.13 -15.46
CA THR A 387 -2.50 10.79 -15.06
C THR A 387 -3.05 9.51 -15.68
N SER A 388 -2.32 8.82 -16.56
CA SER A 388 -2.83 7.65 -17.28
C SER A 388 -1.75 6.62 -17.66
N TYR A 389 -2.16 5.37 -17.73
CA TYR A 389 -1.33 4.23 -18.12
C TYR A 389 -2.15 3.17 -18.86
N THR A 390 -1.48 2.36 -19.68
CA THR A 390 -2.06 1.26 -20.46
C THR A 390 -1.56 -0.09 -19.94
N LYS A 391 -2.45 -1.09 -19.85
CA LYS A 391 -2.11 -2.46 -19.50
C LYS A 391 -1.85 -3.26 -20.78
N ASN A 392 -0.64 -3.78 -20.93
CA ASN A 392 -0.22 -4.53 -22.11
C ASN A 392 -0.36 -6.04 -21.89
N VAL A 393 0.01 -6.82 -22.90
CA VAL A 393 -0.16 -8.28 -22.91
C VAL A 393 0.51 -8.97 -21.70
N ALA A 394 1.70 -8.55 -21.26
CA ALA A 394 2.37 -9.09 -20.06
C ALA A 394 1.59 -8.88 -18.75
N TYR A 395 0.74 -7.84 -18.65
CA TYR A 395 -0.19 -7.68 -17.52
C TYR A 395 -1.15 -8.87 -17.45
N TYR A 396 -1.72 -9.26 -18.60
CA TYR A 396 -2.71 -10.31 -18.69
C TYR A 396 -2.12 -11.72 -18.65
N ILE A 397 -0.90 -11.92 -19.17
CA ILE A 397 -0.16 -13.18 -19.06
C ILE A 397 0.06 -13.54 -17.59
N ILE A 398 0.70 -12.64 -16.82
CA ILE A 398 0.94 -12.87 -15.40
C ILE A 398 -0.37 -12.84 -14.60
N GLY A 399 -1.34 -12.00 -14.99
CA GLY A 399 -2.64 -11.93 -14.32
C GLY A 399 -3.44 -13.23 -14.37
N GLN A 400 -3.28 -14.03 -15.42
CA GLN A 400 -3.91 -15.35 -15.54
C GLN A 400 -3.39 -16.36 -14.52
N ILE A 401 -2.22 -16.15 -13.92
CA ILE A 401 -1.66 -17.09 -12.93
C ILE A 401 -1.53 -16.47 -11.53
N SER A 402 -0.87 -15.32 -11.42
CA SER A 402 -0.51 -14.67 -10.14
C SER A 402 -1.70 -14.36 -9.24
N LYS A 403 -2.84 -14.01 -9.85
CA LYS A 403 -4.07 -13.65 -9.11
C LYS A 403 -4.63 -14.84 -8.32
N PHE A 404 -4.47 -16.05 -8.87
CA PHE A 404 -5.11 -17.27 -8.39
C PHE A 404 -4.14 -18.23 -7.69
N VAL A 405 -2.85 -18.20 -8.04
CA VAL A 405 -1.82 -19.06 -7.45
C VAL A 405 -1.02 -18.26 -6.44
N LYS A 406 -1.15 -18.60 -5.16
CA LYS A 406 -0.54 -17.85 -4.05
C LYS A 406 0.89 -18.36 -3.77
N PRO A 407 1.80 -17.52 -3.25
CA PRO A 407 3.09 -17.98 -2.74
C PRO A 407 2.91 -19.14 -1.76
N GLY A 408 3.70 -20.20 -1.92
CA GLY A 408 3.56 -21.43 -1.15
C GLY A 408 2.60 -22.47 -1.75
N ALA A 409 1.93 -22.18 -2.87
CA ALA A 409 1.12 -23.16 -3.57
C ALA A 409 1.98 -24.35 -4.04
N LEU A 410 1.43 -25.55 -3.99
CA LEU A 410 2.03 -26.74 -4.57
C LEU A 410 1.54 -26.90 -6.01
N ARG A 411 2.44 -27.05 -6.98
CA ARG A 411 2.05 -27.53 -8.31
C ARG A 411 1.53 -28.97 -8.17
N ILE A 412 0.38 -29.27 -8.77
CA ILE A 412 -0.27 -30.58 -8.70
C ILE A 412 -0.41 -31.19 -10.10
N ALA A 413 -0.68 -32.48 -10.17
CA ALA A 413 -0.84 -33.16 -11.44
C ALA A 413 -2.09 -32.66 -12.17
N SER A 414 -1.89 -32.28 -13.42
CA SER A 414 -2.95 -32.01 -14.40
C SER A 414 -2.56 -32.59 -15.75
N SER A 415 -3.51 -33.18 -16.46
CA SER A 415 -3.29 -33.75 -17.79
C SER A 415 -4.48 -33.50 -18.70
N SER A 416 -4.21 -33.19 -19.97
CA SER A 416 -5.22 -33.02 -21.01
C SER A 416 -5.16 -34.19 -22.00
N THR A 417 -6.31 -34.69 -22.44
CA THR A 417 -6.41 -35.65 -23.57
C THR A 417 -6.44 -34.95 -24.92
N SER A 418 -6.60 -33.62 -24.95
CA SER A 418 -6.62 -32.82 -26.18
C SER A 418 -5.24 -32.25 -26.49
N GLY A 419 -4.81 -32.38 -27.75
CA GLY A 419 -3.55 -31.84 -28.23
C GLY A 419 -3.48 -30.31 -28.30
N THR A 420 -4.62 -29.61 -28.22
CA THR A 420 -4.68 -28.14 -28.25
C THR A 420 -4.92 -27.50 -26.87
N ILE A 421 -5.20 -28.32 -25.85
CA ILE A 421 -5.50 -27.84 -24.51
C ILE A 421 -4.30 -28.11 -23.61
N LEU A 422 -3.67 -27.02 -23.19
CA LEU A 422 -2.56 -27.04 -22.25
C LEU A 422 -3.07 -26.70 -20.86
N SER A 423 -2.52 -27.33 -19.84
CA SER A 423 -2.98 -27.13 -18.46
C SER A 423 -1.86 -27.22 -17.43
N VAL A 424 -2.04 -26.49 -16.33
CA VAL A 424 -1.27 -26.65 -15.10
C VAL A 424 -2.17 -26.40 -13.89
N GLY A 425 -2.12 -27.30 -12.90
CA GLY A 425 -2.88 -27.21 -11.66
C GLY A 425 -2.02 -26.84 -10.46
N PHE A 426 -2.63 -26.15 -9.48
CA PHE A 426 -2.00 -25.78 -8.23
C PHE A 426 -2.95 -25.98 -7.04
N LYS A 427 -2.40 -26.36 -5.89
CA LYS A 427 -3.08 -26.34 -4.59
C LYS A 427 -2.48 -25.23 -3.74
N ASN A 428 -3.26 -24.19 -3.45
CA ASN A 428 -2.86 -23.08 -2.62
C ASN A 428 -2.71 -23.49 -1.14
N PRO A 429 -1.99 -22.69 -0.32
CA PRO A 429 -1.86 -22.95 1.12
C PRO A 429 -3.18 -22.98 1.88
N ASP A 430 -4.20 -22.25 1.41
CA ASP A 430 -5.56 -22.27 1.96
C ASP A 430 -6.38 -23.52 1.53
N GLY A 431 -5.78 -24.39 0.71
CA GLY A 431 -6.40 -25.59 0.17
C GLY A 431 -7.22 -25.39 -1.09
N SER A 432 -7.40 -24.17 -1.59
CA SER A 432 -8.06 -23.95 -2.90
C SER A 432 -7.23 -24.52 -4.05
N ILE A 433 -7.90 -24.96 -5.12
CA ILE A 433 -7.26 -25.34 -6.38
C ILE A 433 -7.39 -24.20 -7.38
N ALA A 434 -6.28 -23.88 -8.03
CA ALA A 434 -6.27 -23.10 -9.26
C ALA A 434 -5.86 -24.01 -10.43
N LEU A 435 -6.61 -23.96 -11.54
CA LEU A 435 -6.29 -24.65 -12.79
C LEU A 435 -6.21 -23.61 -13.90
N VAL A 436 -5.02 -23.45 -14.47
CA VAL A 436 -4.78 -22.57 -15.62
C VAL A 436 -4.83 -23.42 -16.88
N ILE A 437 -5.66 -23.03 -17.84
CA ILE A 437 -5.79 -23.68 -19.15
C ILE A 437 -5.55 -22.66 -20.25
N TYR A 438 -4.89 -23.10 -21.33
CA TYR A 438 -4.81 -22.35 -22.57
C TYR A 438 -5.24 -23.23 -23.76
N ASN A 439 -6.09 -22.70 -24.63
CA ASN A 439 -6.47 -23.34 -25.90
C ASN A 439 -5.64 -22.76 -27.04
N SER A 440 -4.68 -23.55 -27.55
CA SER A 440 -3.85 -23.21 -28.70
C SER A 440 -4.52 -23.51 -30.05
N GLY A 441 -5.72 -24.09 -30.04
CA GLY A 441 -6.46 -24.43 -31.25
C GLY A 441 -7.10 -23.20 -31.90
N GLY A 442 -7.30 -23.29 -33.22
CA GLY A 442 -7.96 -22.25 -34.02
C GLY A 442 -9.48 -22.16 -33.86
N SER A 443 -10.08 -22.99 -33.00
CA SER A 443 -11.52 -23.01 -32.72
C SER A 443 -11.79 -23.20 -31.22
N ALA A 444 -13.01 -22.87 -30.79
CA ALA A 444 -13.44 -23.13 -29.42
C ALA A 444 -13.47 -24.63 -29.14
N ASN A 445 -13.01 -25.03 -27.95
CA ASN A 445 -12.96 -26.41 -27.51
C ASN A 445 -13.76 -26.57 -26.21
N THR A 446 -14.80 -27.42 -26.23
CA THR A 446 -15.57 -27.74 -25.02
C THR A 446 -14.87 -28.85 -24.25
N ILE A 447 -14.23 -28.47 -23.15
CA ILE A 447 -13.47 -29.37 -22.30
C ILE A 447 -14.33 -29.89 -21.16
N ARG A 448 -14.04 -31.11 -20.69
CA ARG A 448 -14.47 -31.62 -19.38
C ARG A 448 -13.34 -31.48 -18.38
N VAL A 449 -13.53 -30.74 -17.30
CA VAL A 449 -12.59 -30.68 -16.18
C VAL A 449 -13.02 -31.68 -15.12
N VAL A 450 -12.14 -32.63 -14.78
CA VAL A 450 -12.37 -33.69 -13.79
C VAL A 450 -11.48 -33.45 -12.57
N SER A 451 -12.08 -33.51 -11.38
CA SER A 451 -11.39 -33.42 -10.09
C SER A 451 -11.99 -34.46 -9.14
N GLY A 452 -11.32 -35.61 -8.99
CA GLY A 452 -11.85 -36.75 -8.24
C GLY A 452 -13.14 -37.32 -8.86
N SER A 453 -14.20 -37.46 -8.05
CA SER A 453 -15.52 -37.93 -8.50
C SER A 453 -16.41 -36.84 -9.12
N SER A 454 -15.89 -35.61 -9.24
CA SER A 454 -16.63 -34.44 -9.70
C SER A 454 -16.12 -33.96 -11.06
N ALA A 455 -17.01 -33.46 -11.91
CA ALA A 455 -16.65 -32.86 -13.18
C ALA A 455 -17.56 -31.69 -13.58
N PHE A 456 -17.08 -30.83 -14.48
CA PHE A 456 -17.89 -29.84 -15.19
C PHE A 456 -17.40 -29.68 -16.63
N ASP A 457 -18.27 -29.21 -17.52
CA ASP A 457 -17.94 -28.87 -18.90
C ASP A 457 -17.79 -27.35 -19.06
N TYR A 458 -16.87 -26.92 -19.90
CA TYR A 458 -16.65 -25.51 -20.21
C TYR A 458 -16.14 -25.32 -21.64
N SER A 459 -16.71 -24.35 -22.37
CA SER A 459 -16.23 -24.00 -23.72
C SER A 459 -15.11 -22.97 -23.62
N VAL A 460 -13.88 -23.37 -23.95
CA VAL A 460 -12.71 -22.49 -24.01
C VAL A 460 -12.56 -21.96 -25.44
N PRO A 461 -12.71 -20.64 -25.69
CA PRO A 461 -12.52 -20.06 -27.02
C PRO A 461 -11.14 -20.35 -27.62
N ALA A 462 -11.01 -20.18 -28.94
CA ALA A 462 -9.71 -20.21 -29.61
C ALA A 462 -8.77 -19.15 -29.02
N SER A 463 -7.47 -19.46 -28.94
CA SER A 463 -6.43 -18.53 -28.47
C SER A 463 -6.76 -17.84 -27.14
N ALA A 464 -7.39 -18.56 -26.21
CA ALA A 464 -7.82 -18.03 -24.92
C ALA A 464 -7.22 -18.81 -23.75
N ALA A 465 -6.90 -18.09 -22.68
CA ALA A 465 -6.60 -18.68 -21.39
C ALA A 465 -7.80 -18.56 -20.46
N VAL A 466 -8.09 -19.63 -19.73
CA VAL A 466 -9.10 -19.65 -18.69
C VAL A 466 -8.47 -20.19 -17.41
N THR A 467 -8.65 -19.44 -16.32
CA THR A 467 -8.24 -19.89 -15.00
C THR A 467 -9.46 -20.18 -14.15
N PHE A 468 -9.53 -21.40 -13.65
CA PHE A 468 -10.57 -21.88 -12.77
C PHE A 468 -10.06 -21.92 -11.34
N ASN A 469 -10.86 -21.46 -10.38
CA ASN A 469 -10.55 -21.55 -8.95
C ASN A 469 -11.72 -22.12 -8.16
N TRP A 470 -11.44 -23.05 -7.23
CA TRP A 470 -12.43 -23.67 -6.34
C TRP A 470 -11.82 -24.17 -5.02
N ALA A 471 -12.61 -24.31 -3.96
CA ALA A 471 -12.16 -24.80 -2.64
C ALA A 471 -12.21 -26.34 -2.55
N THR A 472 -11.25 -27.03 -1.91
CA THR A 472 -11.19 -28.53 -1.88
C THR A 472 -11.92 -29.24 -0.73
N GLY A 473 -12.82 -28.57 -0.01
CA GLY A 473 -13.60 -29.19 1.06
C GLY A 473 -15.08 -28.84 0.95
N ALA A 474 -15.91 -29.51 1.75
CA ALA A 474 -17.19 -28.94 2.12
C ALA A 474 -16.89 -27.55 2.70
N SER A 475 -17.29 -26.51 1.98
CA SER A 475 -17.18 -25.13 2.43
C SER A 475 -17.69 -25.07 3.87
N VAL A 476 -16.82 -24.69 4.82
CA VAL A 476 -17.26 -24.25 6.13
C VAL A 476 -17.72 -22.81 5.92
N PRO A 477 -19.05 -22.57 5.82
CA PRO A 477 -19.55 -21.26 5.49
C PRO A 477 -19.18 -20.29 6.61
N VAL A 478 -18.98 -19.03 6.25
CA VAL A 478 -18.94 -17.96 7.23
C VAL A 478 -20.29 -17.93 7.97
N THR A 479 -20.25 -18.06 9.28
CA THR A 479 -21.43 -17.89 10.14
C THR A 479 -21.52 -16.46 10.69
N GLY A 480 -20.40 -15.75 10.79
CA GLY A 480 -20.36 -14.35 11.19
C GLY A 480 -19.02 -13.66 10.93
N VAL A 481 -19.01 -12.34 11.05
CA VAL A 481 -17.81 -11.51 11.11
C VAL A 481 -17.99 -10.51 12.24
N SER A 482 -16.90 -10.18 12.94
CA SER A 482 -16.86 -9.12 13.94
C SER A 482 -15.73 -8.15 13.63
N VAL A 483 -15.87 -6.90 14.06
CA VAL A 483 -14.82 -5.87 13.95
C VAL A 483 -14.45 -5.34 15.33
N SER A 484 -13.17 -5.14 15.56
CA SER A 484 -12.64 -4.54 16.78
C SER A 484 -11.60 -3.46 16.44
N PRO A 485 -11.63 -2.30 17.12
CA PRO A 485 -12.71 -1.81 17.99
C PRO A 485 -14.01 -1.51 17.22
N THR A 486 -15.17 -1.64 17.89
CA THR A 486 -16.51 -1.35 17.34
C THR A 486 -16.81 0.14 17.22
N SER A 487 -16.00 1.00 17.83
CA SER A 487 -16.01 2.44 17.62
C SER A 487 -14.63 3.03 17.87
N VAL A 488 -14.28 4.09 17.12
CA VAL A 488 -13.02 4.81 17.27
C VAL A 488 -13.25 6.31 17.12
N SER A 489 -12.63 7.10 17.99
CA SER A 489 -12.45 8.54 17.78
C SER A 489 -11.00 8.82 17.36
N ILE A 490 -10.79 9.46 16.21
CA ILE A 490 -9.47 9.86 15.69
C ILE A 490 -9.48 11.32 15.24
N ALA A 491 -8.33 11.98 15.24
CA ALA A 491 -8.19 13.31 14.65
C ALA A 491 -8.09 13.25 13.12
N ALA A 492 -8.59 14.25 12.42
CA ALA A 492 -8.33 14.39 10.98
C ALA A 492 -6.82 14.40 10.69
N GLY A 493 -6.39 13.63 9.70
CA GLY A 493 -4.98 13.35 9.40
C GLY A 493 -4.35 12.20 10.19
N SER A 494 -5.03 11.62 11.19
CA SER A 494 -4.57 10.42 11.91
C SER A 494 -5.18 9.14 11.31
N ALA A 495 -4.58 7.99 11.62
CA ALA A 495 -5.09 6.69 11.23
C ALA A 495 -5.20 5.73 12.42
N THR A 496 -6.12 4.78 12.34
CA THR A 496 -6.29 3.69 13.31
C THR A 496 -6.44 2.36 12.58
N GLN A 497 -6.05 1.26 13.21
CA GLN A 497 -6.21 -0.08 12.64
C GLN A 497 -7.45 -0.76 13.23
N LEU A 498 -8.38 -1.17 12.36
CA LEU A 498 -9.46 -2.09 12.72
C LEU A 498 -9.06 -3.53 12.42
N THR A 499 -9.51 -4.47 13.23
CA THR A 499 -9.30 -5.91 13.04
C THR A 499 -10.63 -6.60 12.78
N ALA A 500 -10.73 -7.31 11.65
CA ALA A 500 -11.87 -8.19 11.37
C ALA A 500 -11.57 -9.62 11.84
N THR A 501 -12.55 -10.27 12.46
CA THR A 501 -12.48 -11.69 12.84
C THR A 501 -13.65 -12.44 12.22
N VAL A 502 -13.35 -13.48 11.45
CA VAL A 502 -14.35 -14.31 10.76
C VAL A 502 -14.64 -15.58 11.56
N ALA A 503 -15.93 -15.89 11.74
CA ALA A 503 -16.43 -17.07 12.43
C ALA A 503 -17.12 -18.05 11.46
N PRO A 504 -17.01 -19.37 11.67
CA PRO A 504 -16.15 -19.99 12.68
C PRO A 504 -14.67 -19.79 12.34
N GLY A 505 -13.78 -19.95 13.32
CA GLY A 505 -12.34 -19.76 13.13
C GLY A 505 -11.71 -20.69 12.09
N ASN A 506 -12.43 -21.70 11.60
CA ASN A 506 -12.04 -22.59 10.50
C ASN A 506 -12.87 -22.38 9.21
N ALA A 507 -13.58 -21.26 9.07
CA ALA A 507 -14.30 -20.92 7.84
C ALA A 507 -13.37 -21.00 6.61
N THR A 508 -13.87 -21.57 5.51
CA THR A 508 -13.06 -21.84 4.32
C THR A 508 -12.64 -20.56 3.60
N ASN A 509 -13.48 -19.53 3.61
CA ASN A 509 -13.16 -18.20 3.08
C ASN A 509 -13.26 -17.17 4.20
N LYS A 510 -12.11 -16.64 4.64
CA LYS A 510 -12.03 -15.60 5.68
C LYS A 510 -11.74 -14.22 5.12
N ASN A 511 -11.76 -14.07 3.79
CA ASN A 511 -11.52 -12.78 3.17
C ASN A 511 -12.69 -11.84 3.48
N VAL A 512 -12.35 -10.57 3.64
CA VAL A 512 -13.31 -9.52 3.91
C VAL A 512 -13.00 -8.31 3.03
N THR A 513 -14.03 -7.52 2.73
CA THR A 513 -13.92 -6.20 2.11
C THR A 513 -14.32 -5.14 3.11
N TRP A 514 -13.75 -3.95 2.96
CA TRP A 514 -14.03 -2.81 3.82
C TRP A 514 -14.64 -1.68 2.99
N SER A 515 -15.60 -0.96 3.57
CA SER A 515 -16.16 0.24 2.98
C SER A 515 -16.37 1.32 4.03
N SER A 516 -16.35 2.57 3.61
CA SER A 516 -16.71 3.71 4.44
C SER A 516 -18.04 4.28 3.94
N SER A 517 -18.95 4.59 4.86
CA SER A 517 -20.18 5.30 4.54
C SER A 517 -19.95 6.76 4.12
N ASN A 518 -18.79 7.33 4.46
CA ASN A 518 -18.42 8.71 4.12
C ASN A 518 -16.89 8.85 3.99
N SER A 519 -16.38 8.63 2.78
CA SER A 519 -14.95 8.72 2.48
C SER A 519 -14.37 10.13 2.58
N ALA A 520 -15.20 11.18 2.55
CA ALA A 520 -14.77 12.55 2.81
C ALA A 520 -14.48 12.80 4.30
N VAL A 521 -15.03 11.98 5.19
CA VAL A 521 -14.79 12.02 6.65
C VAL A 521 -13.72 11.02 7.05
N ALA A 522 -13.85 9.74 6.68
CA ALA A 522 -12.84 8.71 6.95
C ALA A 522 -12.75 7.72 5.80
N THR A 523 -11.54 7.37 5.37
CA THR A 523 -11.30 6.28 4.41
C THR A 523 -10.86 5.02 5.16
N VAL A 524 -11.03 3.85 4.54
CA VAL A 524 -10.52 2.57 5.05
C VAL A 524 -9.86 1.82 3.91
N ASN A 525 -8.69 1.23 4.15
CA ASN A 525 -8.01 0.42 3.14
C ASN A 525 -8.41 -1.07 3.24
N ALA A 526 -7.85 -1.91 2.35
CA ALA A 526 -8.16 -3.34 2.32
C ALA A 526 -7.70 -4.11 3.59
N THR A 527 -6.77 -3.57 4.39
CA THR A 527 -6.31 -4.20 5.64
C THR A 527 -7.10 -3.74 6.86
N GLY A 528 -8.08 -2.84 6.72
CA GLY A 528 -8.83 -2.26 7.84
C GLY A 528 -8.17 -1.04 8.49
N LEU A 529 -7.12 -0.46 7.89
CA LEU A 529 -6.54 0.79 8.35
C LEU A 529 -7.46 1.95 7.93
N VAL A 530 -8.01 2.64 8.93
CA VAL A 530 -8.92 3.77 8.77
C VAL A 530 -8.15 5.07 8.89
N SER A 531 -8.24 5.96 7.90
CA SER A 531 -7.63 7.29 7.93
C SER A 531 -8.71 8.36 8.07
N GLY A 532 -8.58 9.22 9.09
CA GLY A 532 -9.45 10.38 9.26
C GLY A 532 -9.10 11.48 8.27
N ILE A 533 -10.07 11.96 7.51
CA ILE A 533 -9.90 12.97 6.45
C ILE A 533 -10.38 14.34 6.94
N SER A 534 -11.61 14.43 7.44
CA SER A 534 -12.20 15.69 7.90
C SER A 534 -13.18 15.46 9.05
N ALA A 535 -13.49 16.53 9.78
CA ALA A 535 -14.40 16.47 10.93
C ALA A 535 -15.76 15.85 10.55
N GLY A 536 -16.20 14.84 11.28
CA GLY A 536 -17.50 14.21 11.06
C GLY A 536 -17.55 12.79 11.58
N THR A 537 -18.60 12.07 11.20
CA THR A 537 -18.75 10.65 11.50
C THR A 537 -18.82 9.83 10.21
N ALA A 538 -18.18 8.68 10.21
CA ALA A 538 -18.27 7.67 9.16
C ALA A 538 -18.46 6.30 9.80
N THR A 539 -19.25 5.43 9.17
CA THR A 539 -19.33 4.02 9.58
C THR A 539 -18.45 3.21 8.64
N ILE A 540 -17.51 2.48 9.23
CA ILE A 540 -16.68 1.53 8.49
C ILE A 540 -17.33 0.16 8.56
N THR A 541 -17.68 -0.40 7.41
CA THR A 541 -18.31 -1.72 7.30
C THR A 541 -17.28 -2.72 6.82
N VAL A 542 -17.13 -3.82 7.55
CA VAL A 542 -16.48 -5.02 7.05
C VAL A 542 -17.55 -5.98 6.53
N THR A 543 -17.33 -6.55 5.35
CA THR A 543 -18.24 -7.50 4.71
C THR A 543 -17.45 -8.75 4.34
N THR A 544 -17.99 -9.94 4.62
CA THR A 544 -17.34 -11.18 4.18
C THR A 544 -17.35 -11.31 2.67
N ALA A 545 -16.38 -12.04 2.11
CA ALA A 545 -16.20 -12.12 0.65
C ALA A 545 -17.40 -12.69 -0.12
N ASP A 546 -18.27 -13.45 0.54
CA ASP A 546 -19.55 -13.92 -0.01
C ASP A 546 -20.68 -12.88 0.06
N GLY A 547 -20.44 -11.72 0.67
CA GLY A 547 -21.41 -10.64 0.89
C GLY A 547 -22.42 -10.91 2.01
N ALA A 548 -22.40 -12.09 2.64
CA ALA A 548 -23.51 -12.57 3.46
C ALA A 548 -23.50 -12.06 4.90
N LYS A 549 -22.33 -11.64 5.42
CA LYS A 549 -22.17 -11.19 6.80
C LYS A 549 -21.45 -9.85 6.83
N THR A 550 -21.88 -8.98 7.73
CA THR A 550 -21.27 -7.66 7.94
C THR A 550 -21.07 -7.37 9.42
N ALA A 551 -20.09 -6.54 9.71
CA ALA A 551 -19.94 -5.88 11.00
C ALA A 551 -19.49 -4.44 10.78
N THR A 552 -19.78 -3.56 11.73
CA THR A 552 -19.53 -2.12 11.58
C THR A 552 -18.73 -1.56 12.74
N SER A 553 -17.88 -0.59 12.42
CA SER A 553 -17.16 0.23 13.39
C SER A 553 -17.54 1.69 13.18
N ALA A 554 -18.02 2.35 14.24
CA ALA A 554 -18.38 3.76 14.20
C ALA A 554 -17.14 4.63 14.34
N ILE A 555 -16.81 5.40 13.31
CA ILE A 555 -15.66 6.30 13.30
C ILE A 555 -16.13 7.72 13.52
N THR A 556 -15.65 8.34 14.59
CA THR A 556 -15.73 9.79 14.79
C THR A 556 -14.39 10.38 14.41
N VAL A 557 -14.35 11.10 13.30
CA VAL A 557 -13.21 11.94 12.98
C VAL A 557 -13.47 13.28 13.64
N THR A 558 -12.81 13.49 14.75
CA THR A 558 -12.72 14.84 15.31
C THR A 558 -12.01 15.70 14.29
N GLY A 559 -12.56 16.89 13.99
CA GLY A 559 -11.86 17.84 13.14
C GLY A 559 -10.45 18.02 13.67
N SER A 560 -9.51 18.39 12.80
CA SER A 560 -8.27 19.00 13.27
C SER A 560 -8.71 20.24 14.04
N SER A 561 -8.96 20.08 15.33
CA SER A 561 -9.09 21.17 16.24
C SER A 561 -7.71 21.74 16.23
N SER A 562 -7.55 22.80 15.45
CA SER A 562 -6.63 23.87 15.74
C SER A 562 -6.99 24.54 17.09
N SER A 563 -7.59 23.83 18.04
CA SER A 563 -7.74 24.27 19.42
C SER A 563 -6.69 23.53 20.23
N PHE A 564 -5.72 24.28 20.75
CA PHE A 564 -4.84 23.80 21.81
C PHE A 564 -5.44 24.33 23.13
N PRO A 565 -6.42 23.63 23.74
CA PRO A 565 -7.07 24.11 24.95
C PRO A 565 -6.07 24.10 26.12
N GLY A 566 -6.11 25.15 26.94
CA GLY A 566 -5.28 25.27 28.14
C GLY A 566 -3.83 25.65 27.85
N TYR A 567 -2.88 25.12 28.62
CA TYR A 567 -1.45 25.45 28.51
C TYR A 567 -0.61 24.22 28.15
N TYR A 568 0.46 24.44 27.39
CA TYR A 568 1.36 23.41 26.85
C TYR A 568 2.82 23.77 27.15
N ASN A 569 3.68 22.75 27.30
CA ASN A 569 5.10 22.92 27.00
C ASN A 569 5.32 22.71 25.50
N ILE A 570 6.22 23.52 24.91
CA ILE A 570 6.67 23.38 23.52
C ILE A 570 8.07 22.77 23.59
N ILE A 571 8.21 21.47 23.31
CA ILE A 571 9.42 20.67 23.55
C ILE A 571 10.17 20.45 22.23
N SER A 572 11.47 20.77 22.19
CA SER A 572 12.32 20.52 21.03
C SER A 572 12.53 19.01 20.83
N ARG A 573 12.30 18.52 19.60
CA ARG A 573 12.56 17.12 19.23
C ARG A 573 14.04 16.75 19.31
N ASN A 574 14.94 17.71 19.09
CA ASN A 574 16.38 17.48 19.09
C ASN A 574 16.97 17.30 20.50
N SER A 575 16.50 18.09 21.46
CA SER A 575 17.13 18.20 22.79
C SER A 575 16.24 17.73 23.96
N ASN A 576 14.96 17.48 23.71
CA ASN A 576 13.92 17.24 24.72
C ASN A 576 13.75 18.39 25.74
N LYS A 577 14.21 19.61 25.42
CA LYS A 577 14.07 20.81 26.25
C LYS A 577 12.88 21.65 25.84
N GLY A 578 12.31 22.37 26.78
CA GLY A 578 11.13 23.21 26.57
C GLY A 578 11.47 24.65 26.22
N LEU A 579 10.56 25.30 25.50
CA LEU A 579 10.59 26.74 25.27
C LEU A 579 10.41 27.50 26.59
N ASP A 580 11.36 28.39 26.90
CA ASP A 580 11.53 29.02 28.20
C ASP A 580 11.75 30.53 28.05
N VAL A 581 11.00 31.33 28.83
CA VAL A 581 11.34 32.75 29.01
C VAL A 581 12.53 32.83 29.97
N ALA A 582 13.65 33.32 29.43
CA ALA A 582 14.92 33.37 30.15
C ALA A 582 14.80 34.16 31.47
N ASP A 583 15.43 33.63 32.51
CA ASP A 583 15.54 34.24 33.84
C ASP A 583 14.19 34.61 34.48
N ASN A 584 13.09 33.97 34.05
CA ASN A 584 11.72 34.35 34.43
C ASN A 584 11.41 35.83 34.20
N SER A 585 12.02 36.43 33.17
CA SER A 585 11.82 37.83 32.81
C SER A 585 10.34 38.19 32.76
N THR A 586 9.98 39.35 33.31
CA THR A 586 8.61 39.90 33.25
C THR A 586 8.49 41.07 32.26
N THR A 587 9.55 41.38 31.54
CA THR A 587 9.64 42.54 30.65
C THR A 587 9.34 42.15 29.21
N SER A 588 8.64 43.04 28.49
CA SER A 588 8.54 42.94 27.03
C SER A 588 9.94 43.05 26.42
N GLY A 589 10.27 42.15 25.52
CA GLY A 589 11.62 41.95 24.99
C GLY A 589 12.42 40.86 25.70
N GLY A 590 11.84 40.17 26.69
CA GLY A 590 12.50 39.05 27.35
C GLY A 590 12.85 37.92 26.36
N ARG A 591 14.12 37.50 26.37
CA ARG A 591 14.66 36.49 25.48
C ARG A 591 13.99 35.13 25.66
N ILE A 592 13.73 34.43 24.56
CA ILE A 592 13.31 33.02 24.58
C ILE A 592 14.50 32.10 24.35
N GLN A 593 14.63 31.09 25.20
CA GLN A 593 15.66 30.06 25.16
C GLN A 593 15.03 28.67 25.24
N GLN A 594 15.85 27.61 25.09
CA GLN A 594 15.47 26.28 25.56
C GLN A 594 16.06 26.01 26.95
N TYR A 595 15.29 25.33 27.79
CA TYR A 595 15.75 24.88 29.11
C TYR A 595 15.08 23.54 29.48
N ASP A 596 15.68 22.78 30.38
CA ASP A 596 15.08 21.55 30.90
C ASP A 596 13.71 21.83 31.56
N VAL A 597 12.78 20.90 31.33
CA VAL A 597 11.41 20.95 31.89
C VAL A 597 11.35 19.98 33.06
N THR A 598 11.36 20.50 34.28
CA THR A 598 11.17 19.71 35.51
C THR A 598 9.75 19.86 36.02
N ASN A 599 9.11 18.75 36.44
CA ASN A 599 7.74 18.74 36.98
C ASN A 599 6.68 19.46 36.10
N GLY A 600 6.76 19.33 34.77
CA GLY A 600 5.85 20.00 33.81
C GLY A 600 6.17 21.48 33.55
N GLY A 601 7.29 21.99 34.08
CA GLY A 601 7.82 23.32 33.83
C GLY A 601 7.12 24.43 34.61
N GLY A 602 7.83 25.53 34.85
CA GLY A 602 7.30 26.73 35.52
C GLY A 602 6.31 27.52 34.64
N SER A 603 5.63 28.54 35.18
CA SER A 603 4.73 29.41 34.41
C SER A 603 5.42 30.09 33.22
N ASN A 604 6.74 30.27 33.28
CA ASN A 604 7.58 30.82 32.21
C ASN A 604 7.87 29.80 31.07
N GLN A 605 7.44 28.54 31.22
CA GLN A 605 7.57 27.45 30.24
C GLN A 605 6.22 26.91 29.76
N ARG A 606 5.13 27.60 30.09
CA ARG A 606 3.74 27.20 29.80
C ARG A 606 3.11 28.15 28.81
N TRP A 607 2.67 27.63 27.68
CA TRP A 607 2.25 28.39 26.51
C TRP A 607 0.81 28.06 26.13
N LYS A 608 -0.01 29.09 25.95
CA LYS A 608 -1.39 29.00 25.49
C LYS A 608 -1.46 29.41 24.03
N PHE A 609 -2.18 28.66 23.21
CA PHE A 609 -2.43 29.05 21.82
C PHE A 609 -3.84 29.62 21.70
N VAL A 610 -3.94 30.80 21.09
CA VAL A 610 -5.21 31.46 20.80
C VAL A 610 -5.31 31.61 19.29
N SER A 611 -6.28 30.93 18.68
CA SER A 611 -6.53 30.99 17.24
C SER A 611 -6.99 32.39 16.84
N ASP A 612 -6.44 32.94 15.75
CA ASP A 612 -6.91 34.18 15.13
C ASP A 612 -8.14 33.97 14.21
N GLY A 613 -8.53 32.70 13.99
CA GLY A 613 -9.67 32.31 13.17
C GLY A 613 -9.36 32.15 11.68
N ALA A 614 -8.14 32.51 11.25
CA ALA A 614 -7.66 32.39 9.88
C ALA A 614 -6.58 31.30 9.73
N GLY A 615 -6.49 30.37 10.68
CA GLY A 615 -5.51 29.29 10.69
C GLY A 615 -4.16 29.66 11.34
N ASN A 616 -4.04 30.84 11.95
CA ASN A 616 -2.86 31.24 12.72
C ASN A 616 -3.16 31.28 14.23
N TYR A 617 -2.10 31.39 15.00
CA TYR A 617 -2.12 31.43 16.46
C TYR A 617 -1.32 32.58 17.02
N TYR A 618 -1.84 33.13 18.10
CA TYR A 618 -1.06 33.81 19.12
C TYR A 618 -0.59 32.79 20.14
N ILE A 619 0.72 32.76 20.43
CA ILE A 619 1.31 31.88 21.44
C ILE A 619 1.66 32.75 22.65
N ILE A 620 1.06 32.46 23.79
CA ILE A 620 1.03 33.35 24.97
C ILE A 620 1.66 32.64 26.16
N VAL A 621 2.68 33.23 26.78
CA VAL A 621 3.31 32.65 27.99
C VAL A 621 2.45 32.89 29.23
N LYS A 622 2.34 31.89 30.10
CA LYS A 622 1.52 31.97 31.32
C LYS A 622 2.06 32.96 32.35
N SER A 623 3.38 33.07 32.49
CA SER A 623 4.02 33.92 33.52
C SER A 623 3.65 35.40 33.40
N THR A 624 3.52 35.92 32.19
CA THR A 624 3.29 37.35 31.92
C THR A 624 2.04 37.65 31.11
N GLY A 625 1.48 36.64 30.42
CA GLY A 625 0.42 36.87 29.43
C GLY A 625 0.90 37.56 28.16
N MET A 626 2.22 37.70 27.98
CA MET A 626 2.84 38.27 26.78
C MET A 626 2.97 37.24 25.66
N TYR A 627 3.21 37.73 24.46
CA TYR A 627 3.10 36.96 23.24
C TYR A 627 4.49 36.60 22.71
N LEU A 628 4.60 35.41 22.12
CA LEU A 628 5.77 35.00 21.36
C LEU A 628 5.86 35.84 20.07
N ALA A 629 6.99 36.50 19.87
CA ALA A 629 7.22 37.38 18.72
C ALA A 629 8.68 37.31 18.27
N THR A 630 8.92 37.57 16.99
CA THR A 630 10.29 37.79 16.47
C THR A 630 10.81 39.18 16.85
N GLU A 631 12.13 39.35 16.96
CA GLU A 631 12.76 40.66 17.13
C GLU A 631 12.73 41.51 15.85
N ASN A 632 12.66 42.83 16.03
CA ASN A 632 12.85 43.85 14.99
C ASN A 632 11.98 43.73 13.72
N ASN A 633 10.88 42.97 13.78
CA ASN A 633 9.97 42.70 12.65
C ASN A 633 10.67 42.26 11.34
N SER A 634 11.85 41.64 11.45
CA SER A 634 12.67 41.23 10.31
C SER A 634 12.21 39.88 9.72
N THR A 635 12.56 39.63 8.46
CA THR A 635 12.27 38.38 7.73
C THR A 635 13.53 37.55 7.44
N ALA A 636 14.70 37.99 7.90
CA ALA A 636 15.98 37.30 7.71
C ALA A 636 16.08 36.02 8.57
N ASP A 637 16.99 35.13 8.19
CA ASP A 637 17.35 33.99 9.02
C ASP A 637 18.16 34.44 10.26
N GLY A 638 17.96 33.76 11.38
CA GLY A 638 18.72 34.00 12.62
C GLY A 638 18.11 35.03 13.58
N ILE A 639 16.96 35.60 13.23
CA ILE A 639 16.24 36.57 14.07
C ILE A 639 15.77 35.90 15.36
N LYS A 640 16.10 36.49 16.50
CA LYS A 640 15.78 35.93 17.82
C LYS A 640 14.29 36.08 18.13
N VAL A 641 13.82 35.18 18.98
CA VAL A 641 12.44 35.15 19.46
C VAL A 641 12.39 35.63 20.90
N GLN A 642 11.40 36.46 21.20
CA GLN A 642 11.21 37.14 22.48
C GLN A 642 9.75 37.03 22.95
N GLN A 643 9.50 37.22 24.24
CA GLN A 643 8.17 37.59 24.71
C GLN A 643 7.97 39.10 24.50
N LYS A 644 6.78 39.53 24.04
CA LYS A 644 6.52 40.92 23.73
C LYS A 644 5.07 41.29 24.05
N THR A 645 4.85 42.53 24.50
CA THR A 645 3.51 43.10 24.64
C THR A 645 2.82 43.13 23.26
N PHE A 646 1.56 42.72 23.21
CA PHE A 646 0.83 42.58 21.96
C PHE A 646 0.75 43.88 21.16
N SER A 647 0.96 43.78 19.85
CA SER A 647 0.50 44.74 18.87
C SER A 647 -0.09 44.01 17.66
N ALA A 648 -0.95 44.67 16.90
CA ALA A 648 -1.62 44.08 15.75
C ALA A 648 -0.67 44.00 14.54
N SER A 649 0.34 43.12 14.60
CA SER A 649 1.29 42.86 13.51
C SER A 649 1.49 41.36 13.28
N ASN A 650 2.03 40.99 12.12
CA ASN A 650 2.25 39.58 11.76
C ASN A 650 3.41 38.94 12.54
N GLU A 651 4.25 39.72 13.21
CA GLU A 651 5.37 39.18 14.01
C GLU A 651 4.90 38.32 15.20
N PHE A 652 3.64 38.50 15.62
CA PHE A 652 2.96 37.78 16.70
C PHE A 652 2.17 36.55 16.26
N LYS A 653 2.05 36.31 14.95
CA LYS A 653 1.20 35.27 14.39
C LYS A 653 2.04 34.07 13.95
N TRP A 654 1.58 32.88 14.31
CA TRP A 654 2.28 31.64 14.05
C TRP A 654 1.35 30.60 13.45
N THR A 655 1.79 29.88 12.42
CA THR A 655 1.10 28.66 11.97
C THR A 655 1.70 27.46 12.70
N VAL A 656 0.86 26.53 13.13
CA VAL A 656 1.27 25.30 13.81
C VAL A 656 0.79 24.13 12.97
N THR A 657 1.72 23.46 12.29
CA THR A 657 1.40 22.39 11.33
C THR A 657 1.93 21.06 11.83
N SER A 658 1.07 20.04 11.90
CA SER A 658 1.47 18.68 12.25
C SER A 658 2.40 18.10 11.18
N LEU A 659 3.49 17.46 11.62
CA LEU A 659 4.41 16.69 10.79
C LEU A 659 4.15 15.17 10.89
N GLY A 660 3.16 14.76 11.69
CA GLY A 660 2.95 13.36 12.07
C GLY A 660 3.78 12.94 13.30
N GLY A 661 3.43 11.81 13.91
CA GLY A 661 4.16 11.26 15.07
C GLY A 661 4.18 12.13 16.33
N GLY A 662 3.22 13.06 16.49
CA GLY A 662 3.14 13.97 17.63
C GLY A 662 4.04 15.21 17.55
N TYR A 663 4.70 15.44 16.42
CA TYR A 663 5.58 16.60 16.20
C TYR A 663 4.95 17.62 15.26
N TYR A 664 5.35 18.88 15.43
CA TYR A 664 4.82 20.05 14.74
C TYR A 664 5.96 20.92 14.23
N LYS A 665 5.75 21.58 13.09
CA LYS A 665 6.52 22.78 12.72
C LYS A 665 5.72 24.03 13.12
N ILE A 666 6.42 25.05 13.62
CA ILE A 666 5.83 26.32 14.05
C ILE A 666 6.46 27.42 13.21
N ILE A 667 5.70 28.04 12.31
CA ILE A 667 6.21 29.02 11.34
C ILE A 667 5.66 30.41 11.69
N ASN A 668 6.54 31.40 11.80
CA ASN A 668 6.12 32.78 12.00
C ASN A 668 5.53 33.34 10.70
N LEU A 669 4.38 34.03 10.80
CA LEU A 669 3.68 34.54 9.62
C LEU A 669 4.41 35.72 8.95
N ASN A 670 5.08 36.57 9.73
CA ASN A 670 5.81 37.72 9.17
C ASN A 670 7.04 37.29 8.37
N SER A 671 7.88 36.43 8.95
CA SER A 671 9.13 35.99 8.31
C SER A 671 8.96 34.81 7.36
N GLY A 672 7.90 34.00 7.54
CA GLY A 672 7.73 32.71 6.84
C GLY A 672 8.75 31.64 7.29
N LYS A 673 9.48 31.90 8.38
CA LYS A 673 10.56 31.07 8.90
C LYS A 673 10.11 30.25 10.11
N SER A 674 10.76 29.09 10.32
CA SER A 674 10.43 28.16 11.40
C SER A 674 11.10 28.54 12.71
N LEU A 675 10.38 28.33 13.81
CA LEU A 675 10.95 28.29 15.14
C LEU A 675 12.08 27.24 15.18
N ASP A 676 13.26 27.67 15.60
CA ASP A 676 14.53 26.97 15.42
C ASP A 676 15.40 27.15 16.68
N VAL A 677 16.00 26.05 17.16
CA VAL A 677 17.05 26.13 18.19
C VAL A 677 18.36 26.49 17.53
N GLU A 678 18.94 27.62 17.94
CA GLU A 678 20.17 28.17 17.36
C GLU A 678 21.32 27.16 17.40
N ASN A 679 22.03 27.03 16.27
CA ASN A 679 23.17 26.14 16.08
C ASN A 679 22.88 24.65 16.38
N VAL A 680 21.62 24.22 16.29
CA VAL A 680 21.20 22.83 16.58
C VAL A 680 21.59 22.41 18.02
N SER A 681 21.75 23.38 18.92
CA SER A 681 22.27 23.17 20.27
C SER A 681 21.33 22.29 21.10
N THR A 682 21.90 21.49 21.99
CA THR A 682 21.17 20.69 22.99
C THR A 682 21.34 21.22 24.42
N ALA A 683 22.07 22.32 24.60
CA ALA A 683 22.37 22.91 25.90
C ALA A 683 21.23 23.77 26.46
N ASN A 684 21.12 23.83 27.79
CA ASN A 684 20.29 24.81 28.49
C ASN A 684 20.77 26.23 28.18
N GLY A 685 19.83 27.14 27.98
CA GLY A 685 20.11 28.54 27.68
C GLY A 685 20.44 28.84 26.21
N ALA A 686 20.39 27.83 25.32
CA ALA A 686 20.53 28.08 23.89
C ALA A 686 19.35 28.93 23.38
N ASN A 687 19.64 29.93 22.56
CA ASN A 687 18.62 30.86 22.07
C ASN A 687 17.66 30.18 21.10
N ILE A 688 16.46 30.74 21.06
CA ILE A 688 15.48 30.43 20.03
C ILE A 688 15.47 31.54 18.99
N GLN A 689 15.48 31.12 17.73
CA GLN A 689 15.46 32.00 16.58
C GLN A 689 14.41 31.52 15.57
N VAL A 690 14.27 32.27 14.49
CA VAL A 690 13.61 31.79 13.29
C VAL A 690 14.61 31.54 12.17
N TRP A 691 14.44 30.45 11.42
CA TRP A 691 15.29 30.06 10.29
C TRP A 691 14.48 29.39 9.19
N ALA A 692 14.99 29.39 7.95
CA ALA A 692 14.40 28.65 6.85
C ALA A 692 14.12 27.18 7.24
N TYR A 693 12.90 26.70 7.00
CA TYR A 693 12.55 25.33 7.36
C TYR A 693 13.26 24.35 6.42
N THR A 694 14.18 23.56 6.98
CA THR A 694 14.93 22.51 6.27
C THR A 694 14.48 21.10 6.67
N GLY A 695 13.58 20.99 7.67
CA GLY A 695 13.15 19.71 8.23
C GLY A 695 14.08 19.14 9.30
N GLY A 696 15.11 19.90 9.72
CA GLY A 696 16.02 19.51 10.81
C GLY A 696 15.28 19.26 12.13
N LEU A 697 15.80 18.36 12.98
CA LEU A 697 15.16 17.99 14.25
C LEU A 697 15.05 19.17 15.23
N ASN A 698 15.95 20.14 15.13
CA ASN A 698 15.93 21.39 15.92
C ASN A 698 14.81 22.36 15.51
N GLN A 699 14.06 22.06 14.44
CA GLN A 699 12.93 22.82 13.93
C GLN A 699 11.59 22.11 14.15
N GLN A 700 11.60 20.96 14.85
CA GLN A 700 10.42 20.14 15.11
C GLN A 700 10.11 20.13 16.59
N TRP A 701 8.83 20.33 16.92
CA TRP A 701 8.38 20.61 18.28
C TRP A 701 7.26 19.65 18.68
N GLN A 702 7.35 19.07 19.87
CA GLN A 702 6.25 18.34 20.50
C GLN A 702 5.47 19.32 21.39
N LEU A 703 4.13 19.24 21.34
CA LEU A 703 3.25 20.04 22.19
C LEU A 703 2.66 19.16 23.30
N VAL A 704 3.12 19.35 24.53
CA VAL A 704 2.70 18.55 25.70
C VAL A 704 1.75 19.37 26.54
N GLN A 705 0.48 18.99 26.61
CA GLN A 705 -0.53 19.70 27.41
C GLN A 705 -0.24 19.50 28.91
N VAL A 706 -0.17 20.59 29.67
CA VAL A 706 0.11 20.58 31.11
C VAL A 706 -1.00 21.18 31.97
N GLU A 707 -1.95 21.90 31.37
CA GLU A 707 -3.17 22.38 32.03
C GLU A 707 -4.35 22.34 31.06
N ALA A 708 -5.51 21.83 31.48
CA ALA A 708 -6.74 21.84 30.69
C ALA A 708 -7.63 23.06 31.04
N SER A 709 -8.32 23.63 30.03
CA SER A 709 -9.35 24.64 30.28
C SER A 709 -10.58 23.99 30.93
N ALA A 710 -11.03 24.48 32.10
CA ALA A 710 -12.25 23.99 32.75
C ALA A 710 -13.48 24.22 31.85
N SER A 711 -14.16 23.14 31.46
CA SER A 711 -15.41 23.18 30.72
C SER A 711 -16.59 23.41 31.68
N LYS A 712 -17.17 24.62 31.68
CA LYS A 712 -18.49 24.82 32.29
C LYS A 712 -19.54 24.15 31.40
N LYS A 713 -20.17 23.07 31.88
CA LYS A 713 -21.35 22.46 31.26
C LYS A 713 -22.54 23.42 31.34
N ALA A 714 -23.11 23.79 30.21
CA ALA A 714 -24.47 24.31 30.11
C ALA A 714 -25.31 23.24 29.40
N SER A 715 -26.38 22.78 30.05
CA SER A 715 -27.37 21.85 29.50
C SER A 715 -28.38 22.61 28.63
N VAL A 716 -28.63 22.14 27.42
CA VAL A 716 -29.76 22.57 26.58
C VAL A 716 -30.36 21.33 25.91
N GLU A 717 -31.67 21.13 26.12
CA GLU A 717 -32.49 20.10 25.46
C GLU A 717 -32.70 20.43 23.97
N GLU A 718 -32.77 19.40 23.13
CA GLU A 718 -33.07 19.53 21.69
C GLU A 718 -34.50 20.04 21.45
N VAL A 719 -34.65 21.02 20.54
CA VAL A 719 -35.96 21.45 20.02
C VAL A 719 -36.04 21.18 18.51
N ASN A 720 -37.13 20.52 18.13
CA ASN A 720 -37.53 20.12 16.77
C ASN A 720 -37.59 21.28 15.76
N THR A 721 -37.24 20.96 14.51
CA THR A 721 -37.33 21.80 13.32
C THR A 721 -38.78 22.11 12.93
N VAL A 722 -39.14 23.40 12.78
CA VAL A 722 -40.37 23.86 12.11
C VAL A 722 -40.04 25.01 11.14
N SER A 723 -40.65 24.98 9.96
CA SER A 723 -40.43 25.78 8.74
C SER A 723 -40.81 27.27 8.79
N ASP A 724 -41.08 27.86 9.96
CA ASP A 724 -41.85 29.12 10.02
C ASP A 724 -41.06 30.32 10.57
N PHE A 725 -39.73 30.20 10.73
CA PHE A 725 -38.84 31.29 11.14
C PHE A 725 -37.88 31.68 10.01
N SER A 726 -37.88 32.96 9.62
CA SER A 726 -36.92 33.51 8.65
C SER A 726 -36.18 34.72 9.24
N LEU A 727 -34.88 34.79 8.94
CA LEU A 727 -34.01 35.89 9.36
C LEU A 727 -32.92 36.10 8.30
N TYR A 728 -32.87 37.30 7.72
CA TYR A 728 -31.94 37.66 6.65
C TYR A 728 -31.72 39.18 6.59
N ILE A 729 -30.65 39.61 5.93
CA ILE A 729 -30.36 41.02 5.68
C ILE A 729 -30.93 41.40 4.31
N ASN A 730 -31.72 42.46 4.25
CA ASN A 730 -32.09 43.10 2.99
C ASN A 730 -30.94 43.98 2.53
N ALA A 731 -30.21 43.51 1.52
CA ALA A 731 -29.01 44.14 0.99
C ALA A 731 -29.27 45.50 0.29
N THR A 732 -30.52 45.86 0.01
CA THR A 732 -30.86 47.11 -0.68
C THR A 732 -30.97 48.31 0.28
N ASN A 733 -31.23 48.08 1.57
CA ASN A 733 -31.47 49.18 2.52
C ASN A 733 -30.84 49.00 3.91
N ASP A 734 -29.99 47.98 4.12
CA ASP A 734 -29.32 47.70 5.40
C ASP A 734 -30.29 47.49 6.57
N TYR A 735 -31.35 46.71 6.32
CA TYR A 735 -32.28 46.24 7.35
C TYR A 735 -32.16 44.74 7.54
N LEU A 736 -32.19 44.31 8.80
CA LEU A 736 -32.41 42.93 9.18
C LEU A 736 -33.92 42.65 9.17
N LYS A 737 -34.35 41.72 8.31
CA LYS A 737 -35.74 41.24 8.21
C LYS A 737 -35.92 39.98 9.05
N ILE A 738 -36.99 39.94 9.84
CA ILE A 738 -37.27 38.88 10.78
C ILE A 738 -38.74 38.50 10.69
N ASN A 739 -39.03 37.24 10.38
CA ASN A 739 -40.36 36.67 10.46
C ASN A 739 -40.37 35.54 11.50
N THR A 740 -41.35 35.57 12.39
CA THR A 740 -41.56 34.54 13.42
C THR A 740 -43.02 34.09 13.38
N PRO A 741 -43.33 32.84 13.72
CA PRO A 741 -44.72 32.35 13.71
C PRO A 741 -45.56 32.87 14.88
N ASN A 742 -45.01 33.71 15.77
CA ASN A 742 -45.65 34.13 17.00
C ASN A 742 -45.84 35.65 17.04
N SER A 743 -47.04 36.09 17.44
CA SER A 743 -47.30 37.51 17.71
C SER A 743 -47.00 37.86 19.17
N GLY A 744 -46.49 39.07 19.43
CA GLY A 744 -46.27 39.61 20.77
C GLY A 744 -44.94 40.35 20.90
N SER A 745 -44.73 40.97 22.07
CA SER A 745 -43.46 41.66 22.35
C SER A 745 -42.33 40.67 22.57
N GLY A 746 -41.19 40.90 21.92
CA GLY A 746 -39.98 40.09 21.99
C GLY A 746 -38.71 40.93 21.91
N GLU A 747 -37.55 40.29 21.97
CA GLU A 747 -36.25 40.95 21.94
C GLU A 747 -35.36 40.40 20.83
N VAL A 748 -34.62 41.29 20.16
CA VAL A 748 -33.60 40.94 19.18
C VAL A 748 -32.26 41.49 19.61
N GLU A 749 -31.26 40.64 19.63
CA GLU A 749 -29.88 40.95 19.98
C GLU A 749 -28.92 40.58 18.85
N ILE A 750 -28.00 41.48 18.51
CA ILE A 750 -26.99 41.28 17.49
C ILE A 750 -25.63 41.24 18.16
N TYR A 751 -24.85 40.21 17.85
CA TYR A 751 -23.51 39.98 18.37
C TYR A 751 -22.49 39.95 17.23
N SER A 752 -21.27 40.42 17.50
CA SER A 752 -20.12 40.20 16.61
C SER A 752 -19.81 38.70 16.52
N ALA A 753 -19.05 38.30 15.49
CA ALA A 753 -18.51 36.94 15.40
C ALA A 753 -17.62 36.54 16.61
N THR A 754 -17.09 37.52 17.35
CA THR A 754 -16.31 37.33 18.58
C THR A 754 -17.16 37.26 19.85
N GLY A 755 -18.49 37.35 19.74
CA GLY A 755 -19.44 37.20 20.85
C GLY A 755 -19.74 38.48 21.62
N GLN A 756 -19.24 39.64 21.18
CA GLN A 756 -19.58 40.93 21.78
C GLN A 756 -21.00 41.35 21.35
N ARG A 757 -21.87 41.72 22.30
CA ARG A 757 -23.21 42.23 21.98
C ARG A 757 -23.11 43.66 21.44
N LEU A 758 -23.52 43.85 20.19
CA LEU A 758 -23.44 45.11 19.47
C LEU A 758 -24.74 45.90 19.52
N GLN A 759 -25.88 45.21 19.53
CA GLN A 759 -27.20 45.85 19.55
C GLN A 759 -28.24 44.99 20.27
N LYS A 760 -29.21 45.63 20.92
CA LYS A 760 -30.39 45.00 21.53
C LYS A 760 -31.63 45.88 21.29
N ARG A 761 -32.73 45.30 20.84
CA ARG A 761 -34.00 45.99 20.56
C ARG A 761 -35.19 45.15 21.02
N THR A 762 -36.19 45.81 21.60
CA THR A 762 -37.51 45.20 21.81
C THR A 762 -38.35 45.42 20.55
N VAL A 763 -39.00 44.35 20.08
CA VAL A 763 -39.76 44.32 18.83
C VAL A 763 -41.10 43.67 19.09
N ASN A 764 -42.18 44.27 18.62
CA ASN A 764 -43.51 43.64 18.65
C ASN A 764 -43.71 42.86 17.36
N PHE A 765 -43.63 41.54 17.43
CA PHE A 765 -43.83 40.65 16.29
C PHE A 765 -45.32 40.47 16.00
N VAL A 766 -45.65 40.36 14.72
CA VAL A 766 -46.99 40.01 14.23
C VAL A 766 -46.82 38.80 13.31
N SER A 767 -47.44 37.67 13.69
CA SER A 767 -47.38 36.43 12.93
C SER A 767 -47.81 36.66 11.48
N GLY A 768 -46.97 36.24 10.52
CA GLY A 768 -47.21 36.41 9.09
C GLY A 768 -46.78 37.75 8.51
N SER A 769 -46.12 38.62 9.30
CA SER A 769 -45.54 39.89 8.85
C SER A 769 -44.07 40.00 9.26
N GLU A 770 -43.24 40.67 8.45
CA GLU A 770 -41.82 40.86 8.75
C GLU A 770 -41.61 42.06 9.67
N ALA A 771 -40.82 41.87 10.73
CA ALA A 771 -40.27 42.95 11.52
C ALA A 771 -38.91 43.38 10.96
N GLU A 772 -38.59 44.67 11.10
CA GLU A 772 -37.39 45.28 10.52
C GLU A 772 -36.53 45.95 11.58
N ILE A 773 -35.21 45.70 11.53
CA ILE A 773 -34.23 46.38 12.39
C ILE A 773 -33.16 47.00 11.52
N GLU A 774 -32.99 48.31 11.61
CA GLU A 774 -31.93 49.03 10.91
C GLU A 774 -30.55 48.58 11.44
N ILE A 775 -29.66 48.21 10.52
CA ILE A 775 -28.29 47.77 10.80
C ILE A 775 -27.23 48.57 10.00
N SER A 776 -27.61 49.70 9.41
CA SER A 776 -26.75 50.58 8.61
C SER A 776 -25.45 50.99 9.32
N LYS A 777 -25.48 51.09 10.66
CA LYS A 777 -24.33 51.45 11.50
C LYS A 777 -23.41 50.28 11.85
N LEU A 778 -23.77 49.05 11.48
CA LEU A 778 -22.88 47.90 11.64
C LEU A 778 -21.93 47.81 10.45
N PRO A 779 -20.63 47.62 10.66
CA PRO A 779 -19.68 47.43 9.57
C PRO A 779 -19.98 46.14 8.79
N GLU A 780 -19.42 45.99 7.58
CA GLU A 780 -19.46 44.72 6.86
C GLU A 780 -18.80 43.61 7.72
N GLY A 781 -19.42 42.43 7.75
CA GLY A 781 -18.95 41.35 8.61
C GLY A 781 -20.01 40.31 9.00
N LEU A 782 -19.54 39.26 9.66
CA LEU A 782 -20.38 38.16 10.14
C LEU A 782 -20.93 38.47 11.53
N TYR A 783 -22.25 38.35 11.68
CA TYR A 783 -22.97 38.60 12.92
C TYR A 783 -23.77 37.37 13.35
N ILE A 784 -23.96 37.24 14.66
CA ILE A 784 -24.89 36.28 15.25
C ILE A 784 -26.09 37.07 15.75
N VAL A 785 -27.26 36.81 15.18
CA VAL A 785 -28.51 37.39 15.68
C VAL A 785 -29.23 36.38 16.56
N ARG A 786 -29.74 36.85 17.69
CA ARG A 786 -30.66 36.11 18.56
C ARG A 786 -32.00 36.83 18.58
N VAL A 787 -33.08 36.08 18.38
CA VAL A 787 -34.45 36.56 18.41
C VAL A 787 -35.20 35.78 19.49
N ASN A 788 -35.71 36.46 20.49
CA ASN A 788 -36.60 35.90 21.49
C ASN A 788 -37.98 36.47 21.20
N ASP A 789 -38.83 35.71 20.51
CA ASP A 789 -40.25 36.06 20.49
C ASP A 789 -40.88 35.71 21.85
N SER A 790 -42.10 36.17 22.11
CA SER A 790 -42.79 35.99 23.40
C SER A 790 -42.96 34.51 23.83
N LYS A 791 -42.63 33.54 22.97
CA LYS A 791 -42.80 32.11 23.20
C LYS A 791 -41.52 31.28 22.99
N ARG A 792 -40.56 31.70 22.16
CA ARG A 792 -39.41 30.91 21.71
C ARG A 792 -38.18 31.78 21.39
N SER A 793 -37.02 31.14 21.47
CA SER A 793 -35.72 31.72 21.12
C SER A 793 -35.14 31.10 19.85
N TYR A 794 -34.64 31.95 18.96
CA TYR A 794 -34.00 31.60 17.71
C TYR A 794 -32.62 32.23 17.63
N SER A 795 -31.70 31.59 16.90
CA SER A 795 -30.43 32.22 16.56
C SER A 795 -29.97 31.83 15.17
N LYS A 796 -29.44 32.79 14.42
CA LYS A 796 -28.93 32.57 13.07
C LYS A 796 -27.75 33.51 12.80
N LYS A 797 -26.78 33.00 12.03
CA LYS A 797 -25.65 33.77 11.52
C LYS A 797 -26.07 34.51 10.25
N VAL A 798 -25.73 35.79 10.16
CA VAL A 798 -25.98 36.62 8.98
C VAL A 798 -24.71 37.35 8.60
N LEU A 799 -24.46 37.46 7.30
CA LEU A 799 -23.30 38.16 6.75
C LEU A 799 -23.81 39.48 6.14
N LYS A 800 -23.33 40.61 6.67
CA LYS A 800 -23.51 41.93 6.05
C LYS A 800 -22.35 42.08 5.05
N GLN A 801 -22.68 42.08 3.76
CA GLN A 801 -21.72 42.22 2.66
C GLN A 801 -21.67 43.64 2.16
#